data_AF-A0A1E7IJD1-F1
#
_entry.id   AF-A0A1E7IJD1-F1
#
_cell.length_a   1.000
_cell.length_b   1.000
_cell.length_c   1.000
_cell.angle_alpha   90.00
_cell.angle_beta   90.00
_cell.angle_gamma   90.00
#
_symmetry.space_group_name_H-M   'P 1'
#
loop_
_entity.id
_entity.type
_entity.pdbx_description
1 polymer ?
#
loop_
_entity_poly.entity_id
_entity_poly.type
_entity_poly.pdbx_seq_one_letter_code
_entity_poly.pdbx_strand_id
1 'polypeptide(L)'
;MAVKKFKKIMAANRGEIAIRIFRACTELGIKTVAIYSEEDKLALHRYKADEAYQIGKGKGPIDAYLGIDDIVELARAKGVDAIHPGYGFLSENAEFAEACERAGISFIGPTADIQRRLGDKVAARHVAIKAGVPIVMGTPDPVKTDEQALIFAKECGYPIMVKAASGGGGRGMRVATNREELLEGLKSASSEALAAFGDGTVFLEKFVKNPKHIEVQIMGDKHGNLVHYFERDCSIQRRHQKVIELAPSPSLSQAKREEICAYAMKIGNEVGYVNAGTVEFLMDAEENFYFIETNPRIQVEHTVTEMVTMRNLVQTQIRVAEGHKLSDPEIGISCQEDIELRGYAIQCRVTTEDPTNNFAPDFGTIKAYRTAVGFGVRLDAANGYAGAQITPHYDSLLVKVSTMGLSFADACRTMNRALQEFRVRGVKTNIGFLENVVTHEPFLKGTCDTSYLDKHPELFDLKMKQDRANKLLHYIGDVSVNGYPNIKKRLHFSDLREAELPDIPLEAIRPRGTRDILMAKGPKGLADWVLNEKNLLLTDTTMRDAHQSLLATRVRTYDLEKIARATSHLAGGLFSLEMWGGATFDVAMRFLTEDPWERLDRMRTQVPNLLFQMLLRGSNAVGYTNYADNVVEDFVAKSAAGGIDVFRVFDSLNWTKGMKVAMDAVQKNNAICEASICYTGDILDPKRDKYPLEYYVNMAKELENMGAHILGIKDMAGLLKPFAAEK
;
A
#
# COMPACT_ATOMS: atom_id res chain seq x y z
N MET A 1 -52.19 -4.26 -2.96
CA MET A 1 -52.05 -2.78 -3.09
C MET A 1 -51.84 -2.42 -4.54
N ALA A 2 -52.29 -1.24 -4.99
CA ALA A 2 -51.99 -0.75 -6.33
C ALA A 2 -50.52 -0.26 -6.40
N VAL A 3 -49.85 -0.49 -7.53
CA VAL A 3 -48.48 -0.02 -7.77
C VAL A 3 -48.50 1.50 -7.93
N LYS A 4 -47.71 2.22 -7.13
CA LYS A 4 -47.49 3.67 -7.21
C LYS A 4 -46.09 3.93 -7.75
N LYS A 5 -46.01 4.30 -9.04
CA LYS A 5 -44.74 4.68 -9.66
C LYS A 5 -44.19 5.96 -9.04
N PHE A 6 -42.92 5.95 -8.63
CA PHE A 6 -42.23 7.14 -8.15
C PHE A 6 -41.65 7.93 -9.30
N LYS A 7 -41.75 9.26 -9.23
CA LYS A 7 -41.15 10.20 -10.19
C LYS A 7 -39.93 10.89 -9.62
N LYS A 8 -39.86 11.04 -8.29
CA LYS A 8 -38.75 11.69 -7.60
C LYS A 8 -38.43 11.01 -6.26
N ILE A 9 -37.17 10.62 -6.07
CA ILE A 9 -36.65 10.02 -4.83
C ILE A 9 -35.55 10.89 -4.23
N MET A 10 -35.62 11.10 -2.92
CA MET A 10 -34.54 11.73 -2.15
C MET A 10 -33.70 10.66 -1.46
N ALA A 11 -32.37 10.76 -1.55
CA ALA A 11 -31.49 10.00 -0.67
C ALA A 11 -31.25 10.81 0.62
N ALA A 12 -31.79 10.36 1.75
CA ALA A 12 -31.56 10.97 3.06
C ALA A 12 -30.22 10.50 3.65
N ASN A 13 -29.14 10.68 2.88
CA ASN A 13 -27.81 10.19 3.21
C ASN A 13 -26.73 10.96 2.40
N ARG A 14 -25.47 10.54 2.55
CA ARG A 14 -24.29 11.12 1.91
C ARG A 14 -23.38 10.07 1.29
N GLY A 15 -22.30 10.51 0.65
CA GLY A 15 -21.20 9.63 0.24
C GLY A 15 -21.61 8.55 -0.77
N GLU A 16 -21.01 7.36 -0.67
CA GLU A 16 -21.18 6.29 -1.67
C GLU A 16 -22.63 5.82 -1.77
N ILE A 17 -23.33 5.66 -0.64
CA ILE A 17 -24.67 5.07 -0.64
C ILE A 17 -25.71 5.99 -1.29
N ALA A 18 -25.57 7.31 -1.10
CA ALA A 18 -26.38 8.28 -1.83
C ALA A 18 -26.16 8.16 -3.34
N ILE A 19 -24.90 8.04 -3.79
CA ILE A 19 -24.57 7.84 -5.21
C ILE A 19 -25.14 6.50 -5.73
N ARG A 20 -25.06 5.43 -4.92
CA ARG A 20 -25.60 4.11 -5.25
C ARG A 20 -27.12 4.14 -5.44
N ILE A 21 -27.84 4.89 -4.60
CA ILE A 21 -29.28 5.14 -4.71
C ILE A 21 -29.57 5.94 -5.98
N PHE A 22 -28.83 7.01 -6.27
CA PHE A 22 -29.04 7.83 -7.45
C PHE A 22 -28.83 7.06 -8.76
N ARG A 23 -27.83 6.16 -8.79
CA ARG A 23 -27.60 5.24 -9.91
C ARG A 23 -28.84 4.36 -10.16
N ALA A 24 -29.35 3.70 -9.12
CA ALA A 24 -30.57 2.88 -9.23
C ALA A 24 -31.79 3.70 -9.70
N CYS A 25 -31.98 4.89 -9.15
CA CYS A 25 -33.07 5.78 -9.56
C CYS A 25 -32.95 6.17 -11.04
N THR A 26 -31.75 6.56 -11.48
CA THR A 26 -31.48 6.97 -12.86
C THR A 26 -31.74 5.84 -13.85
N GLU A 27 -31.29 4.62 -13.53
CA GLU A 27 -31.54 3.41 -14.32
C GLU A 27 -33.05 3.10 -14.44
N LEU A 28 -33.84 3.41 -13.40
CA LEU A 28 -35.29 3.27 -13.39
C LEU A 28 -36.05 4.48 -13.97
N GLY A 29 -35.34 5.53 -14.42
CA GLY A 29 -35.95 6.75 -14.96
C GLY A 29 -36.58 7.68 -13.91
N ILE A 30 -36.13 7.61 -12.67
CA ILE A 30 -36.65 8.37 -11.52
C ILE A 30 -35.71 9.53 -11.20
N LYS A 31 -36.26 10.75 -11.02
CA LYS A 31 -35.48 11.93 -10.64
C LYS A 31 -34.94 11.81 -9.21
N THR A 32 -33.80 12.44 -8.97
CA THR A 32 -33.01 12.27 -7.74
C THR A 32 -32.81 13.58 -6.99
N VAL A 33 -32.89 13.52 -5.66
CA VAL A 33 -32.62 14.65 -4.76
C VAL A 33 -31.55 14.27 -3.74
N ALA A 34 -30.47 15.05 -3.71
CA ALA A 34 -29.45 14.98 -2.67
C ALA A 34 -29.68 16.02 -1.57
N ILE A 35 -29.29 15.66 -0.36
CA ILE A 35 -29.14 16.60 0.77
C ILE A 35 -27.67 16.68 1.17
N TYR A 36 -27.22 17.83 1.65
CA TYR A 36 -25.84 18.04 2.09
C TYR A 36 -25.73 19.08 3.21
N SER A 37 -24.79 18.88 4.14
CA SER A 37 -24.39 19.89 5.14
C SER A 37 -23.48 20.96 4.53
N GLU A 38 -23.14 22.02 5.26
CA GLU A 38 -22.15 22.99 4.78
C GLU A 38 -20.77 22.35 4.55
N GLU A 39 -20.36 21.44 5.44
CA GLU A 39 -19.08 20.72 5.39
C GLU A 39 -19.00 19.76 4.20
N ASP A 40 -20.13 19.20 3.73
CA ASP A 40 -20.21 18.33 2.55
C ASP A 40 -20.49 19.11 1.25
N LYS A 41 -20.36 20.43 1.20
CA LYS A 41 -20.61 21.20 -0.04
C LYS A 41 -19.75 20.78 -1.23
N LEU A 42 -18.60 20.14 -0.99
CA LEU A 42 -17.72 19.59 -2.04
C LEU A 42 -17.80 18.06 -2.16
N ALA A 43 -18.70 17.40 -1.42
CA ALA A 43 -18.87 15.96 -1.46
C ALA A 43 -19.40 15.51 -2.83
N LEU A 44 -18.94 14.33 -3.28
CA LEU A 44 -19.23 13.87 -4.64
C LEU A 44 -20.72 13.61 -4.87
N HIS A 45 -21.45 13.11 -3.86
CA HIS A 45 -22.86 12.73 -3.98
C HIS A 45 -23.76 13.92 -4.33
N ARG A 46 -23.42 15.13 -3.85
CA ARG A 46 -24.13 16.37 -4.18
C ARG A 46 -24.25 16.59 -5.68
N TYR A 47 -23.20 16.26 -6.44
CA TYR A 47 -23.12 16.47 -7.89
C TYR A 47 -23.62 15.28 -8.71
N LYS A 48 -24.17 14.25 -8.06
CA LYS A 48 -24.69 13.03 -8.71
C LYS A 48 -26.21 12.93 -8.69
N ALA A 49 -26.90 13.86 -8.03
CA ALA A 49 -28.35 13.99 -8.10
C ALA A 49 -28.78 15.07 -9.10
N ASP A 50 -30.03 15.02 -9.56
CA ASP A 50 -30.63 16.02 -10.43
C ASP A 50 -30.85 17.35 -9.71
N GLU A 51 -31.16 17.29 -8.41
CA GLU A 51 -31.30 18.44 -7.53
C GLU A 51 -30.53 18.19 -6.22
N ALA A 52 -29.96 19.23 -5.63
CA ALA A 52 -29.27 19.12 -4.33
C ALA A 52 -29.56 20.33 -3.43
N TYR A 53 -29.85 20.06 -2.16
CA TYR A 53 -30.26 21.09 -1.20
C TYR A 53 -29.45 21.02 0.09
N GLN A 54 -29.03 22.19 0.58
CA GLN A 54 -28.36 22.30 1.86
C GLN A 54 -29.36 22.10 3.01
N ILE A 55 -28.98 21.29 3.99
CA ILE A 55 -29.74 21.04 5.23
C ILE A 55 -28.98 21.52 6.47
N GLY A 56 -29.66 21.61 7.60
CA GLY A 56 -29.04 21.84 8.90
C GLY A 56 -28.27 23.16 9.03
N LYS A 57 -28.77 24.26 8.46
CA LYS A 57 -28.14 25.58 8.61
C LYS A 57 -27.98 25.91 10.10
N GLY A 58 -26.74 26.12 10.54
CA GLY A 58 -26.41 26.41 11.94
C GLY A 58 -26.34 25.17 12.86
N LYS A 59 -26.53 23.96 12.34
CA LYS A 59 -26.34 22.69 13.06
C LYS A 59 -24.93 22.13 12.80
N GLY A 60 -24.48 21.20 13.64
CA GLY A 60 -23.27 20.45 13.39
C GLY A 60 -23.38 19.55 12.14
N PRO A 61 -22.24 19.10 11.57
CA PRO A 61 -22.19 18.35 10.31
C PRO A 61 -22.97 17.03 10.33
N ILE A 62 -23.02 16.36 11.48
CA ILE A 62 -23.77 15.11 11.68
C ILE A 62 -25.24 15.41 12.01
N ASP A 63 -25.49 16.36 12.91
CA ASP A 63 -26.83 16.77 13.33
C ASP A 63 -27.69 17.22 12.14
N ALA A 64 -27.06 17.83 11.13
CA ALA A 64 -27.72 18.20 9.89
C ALA A 64 -28.40 17.01 9.19
N TYR A 65 -27.75 15.85 9.14
CA TYR A 65 -28.30 14.62 8.55
C TYR A 65 -29.23 13.83 9.48
N LEU A 66 -29.30 14.20 10.76
CA LEU A 66 -30.22 13.63 11.75
C LEU A 66 -31.50 14.48 11.95
N GLY A 67 -31.63 15.61 11.24
CA GLY A 67 -32.78 16.50 11.32
C GLY A 67 -34.02 15.95 10.59
N ILE A 68 -34.81 15.13 11.27
CA ILE A 68 -36.05 14.51 10.75
C ILE A 68 -36.99 15.56 10.12
N ASP A 69 -37.36 16.59 10.88
CA ASP A 69 -38.34 17.59 10.43
C ASP A 69 -37.82 18.36 9.21
N ASP A 70 -36.58 18.85 9.25
CA ASP A 70 -35.94 19.57 8.15
C ASP A 70 -35.95 18.76 6.84
N ILE A 71 -35.64 17.45 6.93
CA ILE A 71 -35.56 16.55 5.78
C ILE A 71 -36.96 16.29 5.20
N VAL A 72 -37.94 15.99 6.06
CA VAL A 72 -39.32 15.70 5.64
C VAL A 72 -40.00 16.94 5.05
N GLU A 73 -39.83 18.11 5.67
CA GLU A 73 -40.35 19.38 5.16
C GLU A 73 -39.75 19.73 3.80
N LEU A 74 -38.43 19.57 3.65
CA LEU A 74 -37.74 19.77 2.38
C LEU A 74 -38.27 18.81 1.31
N ALA A 75 -38.42 17.52 1.64
CA ALA A 75 -38.93 16.51 0.71
C ALA A 75 -40.35 16.86 0.22
N ARG A 76 -41.23 17.30 1.14
CA ARG A 76 -42.57 17.82 0.77
C ARG A 76 -42.48 19.04 -0.14
N ALA A 77 -41.67 20.03 0.22
CA ALA A 77 -41.52 21.26 -0.55
C ALA A 77 -40.98 21.02 -1.97
N LYS A 78 -40.25 19.92 -2.19
CA LYS A 78 -39.65 19.56 -3.48
C LYS A 78 -40.42 18.50 -4.26
N GLY A 79 -41.59 18.09 -3.76
CA GLY A 79 -42.45 17.09 -4.41
C GLY A 79 -41.75 15.74 -4.55
N VAL A 80 -41.07 15.30 -3.50
CA VAL A 80 -40.45 13.98 -3.42
C VAL A 80 -41.53 12.94 -3.13
N ASP A 81 -41.58 11.86 -3.91
CA ASP A 81 -42.55 10.79 -3.73
C ASP A 81 -42.11 9.78 -2.65
N ALA A 82 -40.80 9.57 -2.54
CA ALA A 82 -40.21 8.61 -1.61
C ALA A 82 -38.82 9.02 -1.13
N ILE A 83 -38.48 8.65 0.10
CA ILE A 83 -37.16 8.84 0.69
C ILE A 83 -36.48 7.48 0.84
N HIS A 84 -35.27 7.37 0.32
CA HIS A 84 -34.37 6.25 0.57
C HIS A 84 -33.35 6.65 1.64
N PRO A 85 -33.34 6.02 2.83
CA PRO A 85 -32.45 6.43 3.91
C PRO A 85 -31.03 5.88 3.75
N GLY A 86 -30.82 4.88 2.91
CA GLY A 86 -29.51 4.24 2.75
C GLY A 86 -29.18 3.41 4.00
N TYR A 87 -28.01 3.65 4.59
CA TYR A 87 -27.58 3.04 5.85
C TYR A 87 -26.95 4.06 6.80
N GLY A 88 -26.98 3.79 8.10
CA GLY A 88 -26.59 4.77 9.11
C GLY A 88 -27.55 5.98 9.13
N PHE A 89 -27.19 7.02 9.90
CA PHE A 89 -28.08 8.18 10.13
C PHE A 89 -29.49 7.74 10.56
N LEU A 90 -30.52 8.08 9.77
CA LEU A 90 -31.93 7.83 10.09
C LEU A 90 -32.48 6.51 9.50
N SER A 91 -31.63 5.64 8.97
CA SER A 91 -32.07 4.41 8.28
C SER A 91 -32.75 3.37 9.15
N GLU A 92 -32.51 3.41 10.45
CA GLU A 92 -33.11 2.51 11.45
C GLU A 92 -33.93 3.29 12.47
N ASN A 93 -34.32 4.53 12.13
CA ASN A 93 -35.10 5.38 13.00
C ASN A 93 -36.60 5.25 12.67
N ALA A 94 -37.35 4.60 13.55
CA ALA A 94 -38.78 4.36 13.39
C ALA A 94 -39.59 5.66 13.33
N GLU A 95 -39.18 6.69 14.09
CA GLU A 95 -39.84 8.01 14.08
C GLU A 95 -39.72 8.70 12.71
N PHE A 96 -38.59 8.53 12.01
CA PHE A 96 -38.36 9.07 10.68
C PHE A 96 -39.22 8.37 9.64
N ALA A 97 -39.34 7.03 9.70
CA ALA A 97 -40.22 6.27 8.83
C ALA A 97 -41.69 6.71 9.01
N GLU A 98 -42.15 6.87 10.25
CA GLU A 98 -43.49 7.41 10.54
C GLU A 98 -43.66 8.86 10.09
N ALA A 99 -42.66 9.71 10.26
CA ALA A 99 -42.71 11.09 9.81
C ALA A 99 -42.88 11.18 8.29
N CYS A 100 -42.19 10.31 7.53
CA CYS A 100 -42.37 10.19 6.09
C CYS A 100 -43.80 9.76 5.75
N GLU A 101 -44.32 8.72 6.40
CA GLU A 101 -45.68 8.22 6.17
C GLU A 101 -46.75 9.28 6.47
N ARG A 102 -46.65 9.97 7.62
CA ARG A 102 -47.54 11.09 8.00
C ARG A 102 -47.50 12.24 6.98
N ALA A 103 -46.35 12.46 6.34
CA ALA A 103 -46.16 13.46 5.30
C ALA A 103 -46.63 13.00 3.91
N GLY A 104 -47.11 11.76 3.76
CA GLY A 104 -47.51 11.19 2.47
C GLY A 104 -46.34 10.80 1.55
N ILE A 105 -45.13 10.69 2.12
CA ILE A 105 -43.89 10.33 1.43
C ILE A 105 -43.60 8.86 1.74
N SER A 106 -43.34 8.04 0.72
CA SER A 106 -43.01 6.64 0.95
C SER A 106 -41.61 6.48 1.53
N PHE A 107 -41.49 5.79 2.66
CA PHE A 107 -40.20 5.37 3.20
C PHE A 107 -39.73 4.10 2.47
N ILE A 108 -38.55 4.13 1.85
CA ILE A 108 -37.98 2.96 1.15
C ILE A 108 -37.19 2.13 2.15
N GLY A 109 -37.91 1.27 2.86
CA GLY A 109 -37.39 0.39 3.90
C GLY A 109 -38.53 -0.35 4.62
N PRO A 110 -38.23 -1.07 5.71
CA PRO A 110 -39.24 -1.68 6.56
C PRO A 110 -40.10 -0.62 7.27
N THR A 111 -41.31 -1.02 7.68
CA THR A 111 -42.24 -0.14 8.41
C THR A 111 -41.68 0.23 9.79
N ALA A 112 -42.19 1.30 10.38
CA ALA A 112 -41.77 1.73 11.72
C ALA A 112 -42.03 0.66 12.80
N ASP A 113 -43.11 -0.12 12.69
CA ASP A 113 -43.37 -1.26 13.59
C ASP A 113 -42.27 -2.32 13.48
N ILE A 114 -41.89 -2.71 12.26
CA ILE A 114 -40.81 -3.67 12.02
C ILE A 114 -39.50 -3.12 12.58
N GLN A 115 -39.19 -1.84 12.36
CA GLN A 115 -37.99 -1.20 12.90
C GLN A 115 -37.97 -1.21 14.44
N ARG A 116 -39.10 -1.00 15.12
CA ARG A 116 -39.15 -1.11 16.60
C ARG A 116 -38.97 -2.53 17.09
N ARG A 117 -39.54 -3.51 16.38
CA ARG A 117 -39.47 -4.93 16.76
C ARG A 117 -38.09 -5.55 16.50
N LEU A 118 -37.32 -5.01 15.57
CA LEU A 118 -36.04 -5.58 15.14
C LEU A 118 -34.81 -4.68 15.36
N GLY A 119 -34.99 -3.35 15.45
CA GLY A 119 -33.92 -2.39 15.67
C GLY A 119 -33.50 -2.28 17.14
N ASP A 120 -34.41 -2.56 18.08
CA ASP A 120 -34.05 -2.75 19.48
C ASP A 120 -33.57 -4.20 19.72
N LYS A 121 -32.39 -4.37 20.32
CA LYS A 121 -31.78 -5.70 20.50
C LYS A 121 -32.60 -6.62 21.40
N VAL A 122 -33.29 -6.07 22.40
CA VAL A 122 -34.12 -6.86 23.31
C VAL A 122 -35.40 -7.31 22.60
N ALA A 123 -36.07 -6.41 21.89
CA ALA A 123 -37.23 -6.74 21.07
C ALA A 123 -36.89 -7.78 19.98
N ALA A 124 -35.75 -7.61 19.31
CA ALA A 124 -35.29 -8.52 18.27
C ALA A 124 -35.00 -9.93 18.82
N ARG A 125 -34.44 -10.03 20.03
CA ARG A 125 -34.24 -11.31 20.72
C ARG A 125 -35.57 -12.01 21.02
N HIS A 126 -36.58 -11.28 21.49
CA HIS A 126 -37.92 -11.86 21.68
C HIS A 126 -38.52 -12.40 20.38
N VAL A 127 -38.33 -11.67 19.27
CA VAL A 127 -38.74 -12.15 17.93
C VAL A 127 -38.02 -13.45 17.57
N ALA A 128 -36.69 -13.51 17.75
CA ALA A 128 -35.92 -14.70 17.44
C ALA A 128 -36.34 -15.93 18.27
N ILE A 129 -36.56 -15.76 19.59
CA ILE A 129 -37.06 -16.82 20.46
C ILE A 129 -38.43 -17.32 19.98
N LYS A 130 -39.35 -16.39 19.68
CA LYS A 130 -40.70 -16.74 19.22
C LYS A 130 -40.68 -17.45 17.86
N ALA A 131 -39.76 -17.06 16.98
CA ALA A 131 -39.51 -17.70 15.70
C ALA A 131 -38.79 -19.07 15.81
N GLY A 132 -38.39 -19.49 17.01
CA GLY A 132 -37.66 -20.73 17.24
C GLY A 132 -36.24 -20.71 16.66
N VAL A 133 -35.61 -19.52 16.62
CA VAL A 133 -34.24 -19.33 16.17
C VAL A 133 -33.31 -19.30 17.38
N PRO A 134 -32.19 -20.05 17.38
CA PRO A 134 -31.26 -20.05 18.49
C PRO A 134 -30.67 -18.66 18.74
N ILE A 135 -30.57 -18.28 20.01
CA ILE A 135 -29.98 -17.02 20.47
C ILE A 135 -28.81 -17.32 21.41
N VAL A 136 -27.90 -16.36 21.56
CA VAL A 136 -26.86 -16.46 22.58
C VAL A 136 -27.54 -16.42 23.96
N MET A 137 -27.17 -17.36 24.82
CA MET A 137 -27.59 -17.38 26.23
C MET A 137 -27.28 -16.02 26.86
N GLY A 138 -28.29 -15.36 27.40
CA GLY A 138 -28.15 -14.01 27.96
C GLY A 138 -29.24 -13.72 28.97
N THR A 139 -29.10 -12.61 29.69
CA THR A 139 -30.13 -12.17 30.63
C THR A 139 -31.43 -11.85 29.88
N PRO A 140 -32.59 -12.28 30.39
CA PRO A 140 -33.87 -12.03 29.73
C PRO A 140 -34.23 -10.53 29.75
N ASP A 141 -33.90 -9.87 30.87
CA ASP A 141 -34.12 -8.44 31.08
C ASP A 141 -32.78 -7.71 31.24
N PRO A 142 -32.77 -6.36 31.09
CA PRO A 142 -31.62 -5.55 31.40
C PRO A 142 -31.14 -5.72 32.85
N VAL A 143 -29.82 -5.72 33.03
CA VAL A 143 -29.18 -5.85 34.32
C VAL A 143 -29.12 -4.49 35.02
N LYS A 144 -29.76 -4.39 36.19
CA LYS A 144 -29.85 -3.15 36.98
C LYS A 144 -28.94 -3.16 38.21
N THR A 145 -28.52 -4.33 38.67
CA THR A 145 -27.68 -4.48 39.86
C THR A 145 -26.53 -5.45 39.63
N ASP A 146 -25.42 -5.21 40.35
CA ASP A 146 -24.25 -6.10 40.35
C ASP A 146 -24.63 -7.53 40.74
N GLU A 147 -25.60 -7.71 41.64
CA GLU A 147 -26.09 -9.03 42.08
C GLU A 147 -26.72 -9.82 40.93
N GLN A 148 -27.54 -9.19 40.10
CA GLN A 148 -28.14 -9.82 38.91
C GLN A 148 -27.06 -10.29 37.94
N ALA A 149 -26.00 -9.49 37.77
CA ALA A 149 -24.86 -9.86 36.92
C ALA A 149 -24.11 -11.07 37.46
N LEU A 150 -23.87 -11.13 38.78
CA LEU A 150 -23.16 -12.23 39.42
C LEU A 150 -23.97 -13.53 39.43
N ILE A 151 -25.30 -13.46 39.54
CA ILE A 151 -26.19 -14.62 39.40
C ILE A 151 -26.05 -15.19 37.98
N PHE A 152 -26.20 -14.34 36.96
CA PHE A 152 -26.03 -14.76 35.57
C PHE A 152 -24.63 -15.35 35.33
N ALA A 153 -23.58 -14.75 35.89
CA ALA A 153 -22.22 -15.26 35.74
C ALA A 153 -22.01 -16.64 36.37
N LYS A 154 -22.72 -16.95 37.45
CA LYS A 154 -22.69 -18.27 38.08
C LYS A 154 -23.41 -19.33 37.25
N GLU A 155 -24.49 -18.94 36.56
CA GLU A 155 -25.27 -19.84 35.70
C GLU A 155 -24.61 -20.09 34.34
N CYS A 156 -24.15 -19.03 33.69
CA CYS A 156 -23.57 -19.05 32.34
C CYS A 156 -22.09 -19.48 32.34
N GLY A 157 -21.35 -19.10 33.38
CA GLY A 157 -19.89 -19.17 33.41
C GLY A 157 -19.20 -18.06 32.58
N TYR A 158 -17.92 -17.83 32.86
CA TYR A 158 -17.06 -16.91 32.10
C TYR A 158 -16.45 -17.57 30.87
N PRO A 159 -16.10 -16.81 29.81
CA PRO A 159 -16.24 -15.35 29.66
C PRO A 159 -17.66 -14.89 29.30
N ILE A 160 -17.97 -13.65 29.68
CA ILE A 160 -19.28 -12.99 29.48
C ILE A 160 -19.07 -11.70 28.69
N MET A 161 -19.99 -11.40 27.78
CA MET A 161 -20.05 -10.14 27.05
C MET A 161 -21.10 -9.23 27.69
N VAL A 162 -20.67 -8.04 28.12
CA VAL A 162 -21.55 -6.93 28.49
C VAL A 162 -21.90 -6.16 27.21
N LYS A 163 -23.19 -5.94 26.95
CA LYS A 163 -23.67 -5.18 25.79
C LYS A 163 -24.67 -4.10 26.21
N ALA A 164 -24.57 -2.92 25.60
CA ALA A 164 -25.59 -1.88 25.70
C ALA A 164 -26.80 -2.17 24.79
N ALA A 165 -28.01 -1.85 25.24
CA ALA A 165 -29.25 -2.05 24.48
C ALA A 165 -29.27 -1.21 23.19
N SER A 166 -28.93 0.08 23.30
CA SER A 166 -28.88 1.04 22.18
C SER A 166 -27.51 1.10 21.47
N GLY A 167 -26.60 0.17 21.78
CA GLY A 167 -25.22 0.18 21.28
C GLY A 167 -25.10 -0.34 19.84
N GLY A 168 -24.67 0.54 18.91
CA GLY A 168 -24.36 0.20 17.52
C GLY A 168 -22.86 0.37 17.19
N GLY A 169 -22.37 -0.38 16.19
CA GLY A 169 -21.01 -0.19 15.64
C GLY A 169 -19.85 -0.58 16.57
N GLY A 170 -20.08 -1.50 17.52
CA GLY A 170 -19.05 -2.03 18.44
C GLY A 170 -18.78 -1.17 19.68
N ARG A 171 -19.50 -0.06 19.87
CA ARG A 171 -19.41 0.79 21.08
C ARG A 171 -20.31 0.28 22.20
N GLY A 172 -19.89 0.44 23.45
CA GLY A 172 -20.65 -0.04 24.62
C GLY A 172 -20.63 -1.56 24.82
N MET A 173 -19.56 -2.24 24.39
CA MET A 173 -19.35 -3.68 24.58
C MET A 173 -18.08 -3.96 25.38
N ARG A 174 -18.12 -4.91 26.34
CA ARG A 174 -16.96 -5.34 27.14
C ARG A 174 -16.96 -6.85 27.37
N VAL A 175 -15.82 -7.49 27.17
CA VAL A 175 -15.62 -8.90 27.56
C VAL A 175 -15.11 -8.94 28.99
N ALA A 176 -15.78 -9.71 29.83
CA ALA A 176 -15.36 -10.01 31.19
C ALA A 176 -14.96 -11.47 31.30
N THR A 177 -13.73 -11.74 31.72
CA THR A 177 -13.19 -13.09 31.92
C THR A 177 -13.24 -13.54 33.38
N ASN A 178 -13.49 -12.60 34.30
CA ASN A 178 -13.59 -12.84 35.73
C ASN A 178 -14.56 -11.85 36.39
N ARG A 179 -14.75 -12.02 37.71
CA ARG A 179 -15.68 -11.22 38.52
C ARG A 179 -15.35 -9.73 38.54
N GLU A 180 -14.08 -9.37 38.66
CA GLU A 180 -13.66 -7.97 38.77
C GLU A 180 -13.93 -7.24 37.44
N GLU A 181 -13.54 -7.87 36.33
CA GLU A 181 -13.78 -7.36 34.98
C GLU A 181 -15.27 -7.21 34.66
N LEU A 182 -16.14 -8.08 35.19
CA LEU A 182 -17.59 -7.98 34.97
C LEU A 182 -18.17 -6.72 35.62
N LEU A 183 -17.80 -6.45 36.86
CA LEU A 183 -18.30 -5.31 37.62
C LEU A 183 -17.75 -3.98 37.06
N GLU A 184 -16.50 -3.97 36.63
CA GLU A 184 -15.91 -2.82 35.92
C GLU A 184 -16.54 -2.63 34.54
N GLY A 185 -16.72 -3.72 33.79
CA GLY A 185 -17.30 -3.75 32.46
C GLY A 185 -18.73 -3.21 32.43
N LEU A 186 -19.57 -3.54 33.41
CA LEU A 186 -20.92 -3.00 33.56
C LEU A 186 -20.93 -1.47 33.69
N LYS A 187 -20.10 -0.94 34.59
CA LYS A 187 -19.99 0.50 34.82
C LYS A 187 -19.47 1.23 33.58
N SER A 188 -18.42 0.68 32.96
CA SER A 188 -17.81 1.27 31.76
C SER A 188 -18.79 1.26 30.57
N ALA A 189 -19.41 0.12 30.28
CA ALA A 189 -20.35 -0.03 29.17
C ALA A 189 -21.59 0.86 29.34
N SER A 190 -22.17 0.90 30.56
CA SER A 190 -23.33 1.76 30.85
C SER A 190 -22.99 3.24 30.71
N SER A 191 -21.83 3.67 31.23
CA SER A 191 -21.37 5.07 31.12
C SER A 191 -21.11 5.48 29.67
N GLU A 192 -20.47 4.61 28.88
CA GLU A 192 -20.21 4.84 27.47
C GLU A 192 -21.52 4.94 26.66
N ALA A 193 -22.47 4.03 26.93
CA ALA A 193 -23.76 4.02 26.26
C ALA A 193 -24.61 5.25 26.59
N LEU A 194 -24.62 5.68 27.87
CA LEU A 194 -25.32 6.89 28.29
C LEU A 194 -24.74 8.14 27.61
N ALA A 195 -23.41 8.24 27.54
CA ALA A 195 -22.74 9.38 26.91
C ALA A 195 -22.94 9.42 25.39
N ALA A 196 -23.00 8.26 24.72
CA ALA A 196 -23.07 8.17 23.26
C ALA A 196 -24.51 8.14 22.71
N PHE A 197 -25.44 7.52 23.43
CA PHE A 197 -26.79 7.21 22.94
C PHE A 197 -27.91 7.70 23.87
N GLY A 198 -27.58 8.26 25.04
CA GLY A 198 -28.57 8.75 26.01
C GLY A 198 -29.26 7.65 26.82
N ASP A 199 -28.92 6.37 26.59
CA ASP A 199 -29.46 5.21 27.30
C ASP A 199 -28.31 4.34 27.84
N GLY A 200 -28.24 4.20 29.17
CA GLY A 200 -27.24 3.40 29.88
C GLY A 200 -27.63 1.94 30.11
N THR A 201 -28.72 1.47 29.49
CA THR A 201 -29.25 0.12 29.67
C THR A 201 -28.29 -0.95 29.14
N VAL A 202 -27.95 -1.94 29.96
CA VAL A 202 -27.03 -3.03 29.62
C VAL A 202 -27.65 -4.41 29.87
N PHE A 203 -27.22 -5.40 29.08
CA PHE A 203 -27.56 -6.81 29.25
C PHE A 203 -26.29 -7.66 29.13
N LEU A 204 -26.38 -8.91 29.59
CA LEU A 204 -25.26 -9.85 29.57
C LEU A 204 -25.55 -11.00 28.63
N GLU A 205 -24.54 -11.43 27.90
CA GLU A 205 -24.58 -12.61 27.04
C GLU A 205 -23.34 -13.48 27.28
N LYS A 206 -23.48 -14.78 27.06
CA LYS A 206 -22.34 -15.68 26.96
C LYS A 206 -21.40 -15.18 25.86
N PHE A 207 -20.12 -15.04 26.17
CA PHE A 207 -19.16 -14.68 25.14
C PHE A 207 -18.90 -15.89 24.23
N VAL A 208 -19.30 -15.80 22.97
CA VAL A 208 -18.90 -16.77 21.95
C VAL A 208 -17.43 -16.50 21.62
N LYS A 209 -16.56 -17.47 21.87
CA LYS A 209 -15.12 -17.33 21.65
C LYS A 209 -14.79 -17.57 20.19
N ASN A 210 -14.03 -16.66 19.58
CA ASN A 210 -13.55 -16.74 18.20
C ASN A 210 -14.65 -17.10 17.17
N PRO A 211 -15.83 -16.45 17.20
CA PRO A 211 -16.90 -16.80 16.29
C PRO A 211 -16.57 -16.36 14.86
N LYS A 212 -17.26 -16.96 13.89
CA LYS A 212 -17.48 -16.30 12.61
C LYS A 212 -18.71 -15.40 12.70
N HIS A 213 -18.68 -14.25 12.05
CA HIS A 213 -19.84 -13.38 11.89
C HIS A 213 -20.45 -13.65 10.53
N ILE A 214 -21.60 -14.33 10.52
CA ILE A 214 -22.32 -14.71 9.30
C ILE A 214 -23.65 -13.97 9.29
N GLU A 215 -24.03 -13.43 8.15
CA GLU A 215 -25.26 -12.68 8.01
C GLU A 215 -26.00 -13.05 6.75
N VAL A 216 -27.34 -12.95 6.75
CA VAL A 216 -28.18 -13.36 5.62
C VAL A 216 -28.97 -12.17 5.11
N GLN A 217 -28.85 -11.91 3.81
CA GLN A 217 -29.62 -10.89 3.12
C GLN A 217 -31.05 -11.39 2.90
N ILE A 218 -32.05 -10.60 3.31
CA ILE A 218 -33.47 -10.87 3.03
C ILE A 218 -34.11 -9.72 2.24
N MET A 219 -35.16 -10.03 1.47
CA MET A 219 -36.04 -9.06 0.83
C MET A 219 -37.49 -9.53 0.94
N GLY A 220 -38.35 -8.72 1.54
CA GLY A 220 -39.79 -8.98 1.60
C GLY A 220 -40.59 -7.97 0.77
N ASP A 221 -41.75 -8.35 0.24
CA ASP A 221 -42.68 -7.42 -0.40
C ASP A 221 -43.93 -7.14 0.45
N LYS A 222 -44.75 -6.17 -0.01
CA LYS A 222 -46.01 -5.79 0.68
C LYS A 222 -47.14 -6.82 0.50
N HIS A 223 -46.86 -7.97 -0.09
CA HIS A 223 -47.84 -9.02 -0.42
C HIS A 223 -47.54 -10.32 0.33
N GLY A 224 -46.62 -10.30 1.28
CA GLY A 224 -46.28 -11.43 2.14
C GLY A 224 -45.24 -12.39 1.56
N ASN A 225 -44.61 -12.04 0.43
CA ASN A 225 -43.51 -12.84 -0.11
C ASN A 225 -42.20 -12.40 0.54
N LEU A 226 -41.33 -13.37 0.84
CA LEU A 226 -40.02 -13.17 1.43
C LEU A 226 -39.04 -14.12 0.74
N VAL A 227 -37.83 -13.63 0.45
CA VAL A 227 -36.72 -14.43 -0.10
C VAL A 227 -35.40 -14.03 0.56
N HIS A 228 -34.42 -14.94 0.58
CA HIS A 228 -33.04 -14.64 0.95
C HIS A 228 -32.12 -14.59 -0.28
N TYR A 229 -31.03 -13.81 -0.18
CA TYR A 229 -29.98 -13.72 -1.20
C TYR A 229 -28.68 -14.34 -0.69
N PHE A 230 -28.83 -15.48 0.00
CA PHE A 230 -27.78 -16.21 0.71
C PHE A 230 -27.08 -15.37 1.78
N GLU A 231 -25.92 -15.86 2.22
CA GLU A 231 -25.14 -15.31 3.32
C GLU A 231 -23.92 -14.49 2.88
N ARG A 232 -23.43 -13.68 3.81
CA ARG A 232 -22.11 -13.04 3.76
C ARG A 232 -21.30 -13.43 4.99
N ASP A 233 -19.99 -13.55 4.81
CA ASP A 233 -19.01 -13.71 5.90
C ASP A 233 -18.37 -12.35 6.19
N CYS A 234 -18.64 -11.81 7.37
CA CYS A 234 -18.15 -10.53 7.84
C CYS A 234 -17.20 -10.69 9.03
N SER A 235 -16.53 -11.84 9.13
CA SER A 235 -15.66 -12.17 10.28
C SER A 235 -14.39 -11.34 10.32
N ILE A 236 -13.95 -10.73 9.22
CA ILE A 236 -12.74 -9.92 9.20
C ILE A 236 -13.06 -8.55 9.81
N GLN A 237 -12.77 -8.42 11.10
CA GLN A 237 -13.14 -7.26 11.92
C GLN A 237 -11.95 -6.72 12.71
N ARG A 238 -11.94 -5.41 12.92
CA ARG A 238 -11.04 -4.72 13.85
C ARG A 238 -11.87 -4.02 14.92
N ARG A 239 -11.66 -4.35 16.19
CA ARG A 239 -12.45 -3.79 17.32
C ARG A 239 -13.96 -3.86 17.07
N HIS A 240 -14.43 -5.02 16.61
CA HIS A 240 -15.84 -5.30 16.26
C HIS A 240 -16.42 -4.47 15.10
N GLN A 241 -15.56 -3.78 14.32
CA GLN A 241 -15.96 -3.13 13.08
C GLN A 241 -15.54 -4.01 11.91
N LYS A 242 -16.49 -4.34 11.03
CA LYS A 242 -16.23 -5.04 9.77
C LYS A 242 -15.15 -4.29 8.99
N VAL A 243 -14.30 -5.01 8.25
CA VAL A 243 -13.24 -4.44 7.40
C VAL A 243 -13.32 -5.02 5.98
N ILE A 244 -13.48 -6.33 5.88
CA ILE A 244 -13.60 -7.08 4.62
C ILE A 244 -14.81 -8.01 4.74
N GLU A 245 -15.62 -8.06 3.70
CA GLU A 245 -16.83 -8.88 3.63
C GLU A 245 -16.78 -9.79 2.41
N LEU A 246 -17.24 -11.03 2.57
CA LEU A 246 -17.20 -12.08 1.55
C LEU A 246 -18.62 -12.57 1.24
N ALA A 247 -18.89 -12.94 -0.01
CA ALA A 247 -20.12 -13.65 -0.38
C ALA A 247 -19.83 -14.73 -1.43
N PRO A 248 -20.36 -15.95 -1.31
CA PRO A 248 -20.82 -16.56 -0.05
C PRO A 248 -19.67 -16.71 0.96
N SER A 249 -19.95 -17.26 2.14
CA SER A 249 -18.88 -17.68 3.04
C SER A 249 -18.09 -18.83 2.41
N PRO A 250 -16.74 -18.74 2.29
CA PRO A 250 -15.92 -19.81 1.74
C PRO A 250 -15.83 -21.04 2.66
N SER A 251 -16.17 -20.89 3.94
CA SER A 251 -16.08 -21.96 4.95
C SER A 251 -17.37 -22.73 5.19
N LEU A 252 -18.53 -22.25 4.73
CA LEU A 252 -19.80 -22.91 4.99
C LEU A 252 -20.10 -24.02 3.99
N SER A 253 -20.46 -25.19 4.52
CA SER A 253 -21.08 -26.26 3.75
C SER A 253 -22.47 -25.84 3.26
N GLN A 254 -22.97 -26.50 2.22
CA GLN A 254 -24.30 -26.21 1.67
C GLN A 254 -25.42 -26.42 2.71
N ALA A 255 -25.33 -27.48 3.53
CA ALA A 255 -26.29 -27.74 4.59
C ALA A 255 -26.31 -26.62 5.65
N LYS A 256 -25.13 -26.12 6.06
CA LYS A 256 -25.03 -25.01 7.00
C LYS A 256 -25.53 -23.69 6.42
N ARG A 257 -25.33 -23.47 5.12
CA ARG A 257 -25.89 -22.33 4.38
C ARG A 257 -27.42 -22.37 4.37
N GLU A 258 -28.01 -23.52 4.08
CA GLU A 258 -29.46 -23.71 4.12
C GLU A 258 -30.03 -23.51 5.53
N GLU A 259 -29.33 -24.03 6.55
CA GLU A 259 -29.70 -23.85 7.96
C GLU A 259 -29.78 -22.36 8.34
N ILE A 260 -28.71 -21.60 8.08
CA ILE A 260 -28.65 -20.19 8.47
C ILE A 260 -29.64 -19.32 7.69
N CYS A 261 -29.84 -19.62 6.40
CA CYS A 261 -30.84 -18.94 5.58
C CYS A 261 -32.26 -19.24 6.10
N ALA A 262 -32.55 -20.48 6.48
CA ALA A 262 -33.84 -20.85 7.06
C ALA A 262 -34.12 -20.11 8.38
N TYR A 263 -33.12 -19.91 9.24
CA TYR A 263 -33.27 -19.10 10.46
C TYR A 263 -33.61 -17.63 10.14
N ALA A 264 -32.90 -17.03 9.19
CA ALA A 264 -33.19 -15.66 8.76
C ALA A 264 -34.62 -15.50 8.21
N MET A 265 -35.06 -16.48 7.42
CA MET A 265 -36.42 -16.52 6.86
C MET A 265 -37.48 -16.68 7.96
N LYS A 266 -37.23 -17.46 9.01
CA LYS A 266 -38.15 -17.58 10.16
C LYS A 266 -38.33 -16.23 10.88
N ILE A 267 -37.24 -15.51 11.13
CA ILE A 267 -37.28 -14.17 11.75
C ILE A 267 -38.06 -13.19 10.86
N GLY A 268 -37.77 -13.16 9.56
CA GLY A 268 -38.48 -12.29 8.63
C GLY A 268 -39.98 -12.58 8.55
N ASN A 269 -40.37 -13.87 8.53
CA ASN A 269 -41.77 -14.27 8.51
C ASN A 269 -42.52 -13.90 9.80
N GLU A 270 -41.88 -14.01 10.97
CA GLU A 270 -42.49 -13.68 12.27
C GLU A 270 -42.86 -12.18 12.40
N VAL A 271 -42.21 -11.31 11.64
CA VAL A 271 -42.52 -9.87 11.62
C VAL A 271 -43.24 -9.41 10.35
N GLY A 272 -43.48 -10.31 9.39
CA GLY A 272 -43.99 -9.94 8.06
C GLY A 272 -43.06 -8.94 7.37
N TYR A 273 -41.77 -9.25 7.32
CA TYR A 273 -40.71 -8.32 6.90
C TYR A 273 -40.97 -7.75 5.50
N VAL A 274 -40.68 -6.45 5.30
CA VAL A 274 -40.84 -5.74 4.02
C VAL A 274 -39.56 -4.99 3.68
N ASN A 275 -39.23 -4.93 2.39
CA ASN A 275 -38.03 -4.32 1.82
C ASN A 275 -36.75 -5.12 2.16
N ALA A 276 -35.57 -4.53 1.98
CA ALA A 276 -34.30 -5.19 2.25
C ALA A 276 -33.93 -5.15 3.74
N GLY A 277 -33.42 -6.27 4.24
CA GLY A 277 -32.88 -6.40 5.59
C GLY A 277 -31.74 -7.38 5.66
N THR A 278 -31.02 -7.39 6.77
CA THR A 278 -30.01 -8.42 7.03
C THR A 278 -30.14 -8.95 8.44
N VAL A 279 -30.18 -10.28 8.57
CA VAL A 279 -30.22 -10.99 9.85
C VAL A 279 -28.81 -11.48 10.16
N GLU A 280 -28.24 -11.06 11.29
CA GLU A 280 -26.86 -11.35 11.67
C GLU A 280 -26.77 -12.45 12.72
N PHE A 281 -25.73 -13.27 12.61
CA PHE A 281 -25.47 -14.43 13.46
C PHE A 281 -23.98 -14.54 13.83
N LEU A 282 -23.72 -15.10 15.00
CA LEU A 282 -22.42 -15.64 15.35
C LEU A 282 -22.44 -17.16 15.16
N MET A 283 -21.40 -17.69 14.53
CA MET A 283 -21.15 -19.13 14.44
C MET A 283 -19.99 -19.51 15.36
N ASP A 284 -20.22 -20.44 16.29
CA ASP A 284 -19.17 -20.95 17.18
C ASP A 284 -18.25 -21.97 16.49
N ALA A 285 -17.27 -22.50 17.24
CA ALA A 285 -16.30 -23.47 16.73
C ALA A 285 -16.92 -24.84 16.39
N GLU A 286 -18.09 -25.13 16.99
CA GLU A 286 -18.91 -26.31 16.74
C GLU A 286 -19.93 -26.10 15.60
N GLU A 287 -19.83 -24.99 14.87
CA GLU A 287 -20.70 -24.60 13.75
C GLU A 287 -22.18 -24.39 14.14
N ASN A 288 -22.46 -24.03 15.41
CA ASN A 288 -23.79 -23.61 15.84
C ASN A 288 -23.98 -22.12 15.60
N PHE A 289 -25.14 -21.76 15.06
CA PHE A 289 -25.50 -20.36 14.81
C PHE A 289 -26.31 -19.78 15.96
N TYR A 290 -26.02 -18.53 16.31
CA TYR A 290 -26.76 -17.77 17.30
C TYR A 290 -27.11 -16.40 16.73
N PHE A 291 -28.39 -16.09 16.71
CA PHE A 291 -28.88 -14.76 16.32
C PHE A 291 -28.29 -13.68 17.23
N ILE A 292 -27.87 -12.56 16.63
CA ILE A 292 -27.37 -11.39 17.37
C ILE A 292 -28.21 -10.13 17.16
N GLU A 293 -28.48 -9.77 15.91
CA GLU A 293 -29.26 -8.57 15.59
C GLU A 293 -29.83 -8.66 14.16
N THR A 294 -30.77 -7.77 13.86
CA THR A 294 -31.23 -7.55 12.49
C THR A 294 -30.95 -6.10 12.14
N ASN A 295 -30.42 -5.86 10.95
CA ASN A 295 -30.25 -4.53 10.38
C ASN A 295 -31.45 -4.29 9.46
N PRO A 296 -32.47 -3.49 9.87
CA PRO A 296 -33.68 -3.31 9.09
C PRO A 296 -33.50 -2.33 7.91
N ARG A 297 -32.45 -2.54 7.11
CA ARG A 297 -32.02 -1.67 6.02
C ARG A 297 -31.04 -2.39 5.09
N ILE A 298 -30.61 -1.71 4.04
CA ILE A 298 -29.45 -2.15 3.25
C ILE A 298 -28.15 -1.99 4.03
N GLN A 299 -27.13 -2.78 3.70
CA GLN A 299 -25.81 -2.73 4.32
C GLN A 299 -24.73 -2.28 3.33
N VAL A 300 -23.57 -1.89 3.85
CA VAL A 300 -22.43 -1.40 3.06
C VAL A 300 -21.97 -2.49 2.08
N GLU A 301 -21.98 -3.73 2.55
CA GLU A 301 -21.57 -4.99 1.93
C GLU A 301 -22.64 -5.64 1.04
N HIS A 302 -23.78 -4.99 0.79
CA HIS A 302 -24.77 -5.51 -0.17
C HIS A 302 -24.16 -5.79 -1.56
N THR A 303 -23.08 -5.07 -1.91
CA THR A 303 -22.43 -5.16 -3.23
C THR A 303 -21.89 -6.57 -3.53
N VAL A 304 -21.38 -7.31 -2.53
CA VAL A 304 -20.88 -8.68 -2.76
C VAL A 304 -22.02 -9.64 -3.03
N THR A 305 -23.17 -9.47 -2.36
CA THR A 305 -24.40 -10.22 -2.64
C THR A 305 -24.91 -9.92 -4.04
N GLU A 306 -24.95 -8.65 -4.46
CA GLU A 306 -25.36 -8.29 -5.83
C GLU A 306 -24.45 -8.92 -6.88
N MET A 307 -23.14 -9.00 -6.62
CA MET A 307 -22.18 -9.59 -7.58
C MET A 307 -22.36 -11.11 -7.72
N VAL A 308 -22.59 -11.84 -6.64
CA VAL A 308 -22.76 -13.32 -6.72
C VAL A 308 -24.16 -13.76 -7.10
N THR A 309 -25.18 -12.93 -6.89
CA THR A 309 -26.57 -13.24 -7.28
C THR A 309 -26.99 -12.61 -8.60
N MET A 310 -26.22 -11.62 -9.09
CA MET A 310 -26.56 -10.82 -10.27
C MET A 310 -27.91 -10.07 -10.14
N ARG A 311 -28.35 -9.79 -8.92
CA ARG A 311 -29.59 -9.06 -8.62
C ARG A 311 -29.28 -7.68 -8.04
N ASN A 312 -29.98 -6.66 -8.52
CA ASN A 312 -29.81 -5.27 -8.08
C ASN A 312 -30.71 -4.99 -6.86
N LEU A 313 -30.17 -5.11 -5.66
CA LEU A 313 -30.91 -4.99 -4.40
C LEU A 313 -31.57 -3.62 -4.25
N VAL A 314 -30.86 -2.53 -4.59
CA VAL A 314 -31.40 -1.16 -4.43
C VAL A 314 -32.56 -0.89 -5.39
N GLN A 315 -32.49 -1.38 -6.64
CA GLN A 315 -33.64 -1.30 -7.55
C GLN A 315 -34.82 -2.10 -6.99
N THR A 316 -34.58 -3.31 -6.49
CA THR A 316 -35.63 -4.12 -5.85
C THR A 316 -36.25 -3.41 -4.64
N GLN A 317 -35.45 -2.75 -3.80
CA GLN A 317 -35.97 -1.93 -2.69
C GLN A 317 -36.96 -0.86 -3.17
N ILE A 318 -36.61 -0.16 -4.26
CA ILE A 318 -37.46 0.88 -4.86
C ILE A 318 -38.74 0.25 -5.41
N ARG A 319 -38.65 -0.83 -6.21
CA ARG A 319 -39.83 -1.52 -6.78
C ARG A 319 -40.78 -2.07 -5.71
N VAL A 320 -40.24 -2.67 -4.65
CA VAL A 320 -41.03 -3.12 -3.50
C VAL A 320 -41.74 -1.94 -2.82
N ALA A 321 -41.05 -0.81 -2.65
CA ALA A 321 -41.65 0.39 -2.08
C ALA A 321 -42.77 0.97 -2.96
N GLU A 322 -42.63 0.92 -4.30
CA GLU A 322 -43.68 1.24 -5.27
C GLU A 322 -44.89 0.28 -5.17
N GLY A 323 -44.73 -0.89 -4.54
CA GLY A 323 -45.79 -1.86 -4.29
C GLY A 323 -45.80 -3.06 -5.22
N HIS A 324 -44.72 -3.28 -6.00
CA HIS A 324 -44.58 -4.49 -6.81
C HIS A 324 -44.47 -5.75 -5.92
N LYS A 325 -44.95 -6.88 -6.45
CA LYS A 325 -44.67 -8.21 -5.91
C LYS A 325 -43.27 -8.64 -6.33
N LEU A 326 -42.59 -9.49 -5.56
CA LEU A 326 -41.31 -10.07 -5.98
C LEU A 326 -41.43 -10.81 -7.32
N SER A 327 -42.56 -11.46 -7.58
CA SER A 327 -42.85 -12.18 -8.82
C SER A 327 -43.24 -11.29 -10.00
N ASP A 328 -43.36 -9.98 -9.78
CA ASP A 328 -43.62 -9.03 -10.87
C ASP A 328 -42.46 -9.08 -11.88
N PRO A 329 -42.72 -9.07 -13.21
CA PRO A 329 -41.66 -9.10 -14.21
C PRO A 329 -40.58 -8.01 -14.08
N GLU A 330 -40.91 -6.88 -13.44
CA GLU A 330 -39.95 -5.81 -13.15
C GLU A 330 -38.91 -6.19 -12.07
N ILE A 331 -39.19 -7.22 -11.24
CA ILE A 331 -38.26 -7.77 -10.24
C ILE A 331 -37.80 -9.18 -10.65
N GLY A 332 -38.74 -10.03 -11.08
CA GLY A 332 -38.48 -11.34 -11.66
C GLY A 332 -38.01 -12.40 -10.66
N ILE A 333 -38.65 -12.50 -9.49
CA ILE A 333 -38.39 -13.51 -8.46
C ILE A 333 -39.72 -14.15 -8.05
N SER A 334 -40.08 -15.23 -8.73
CA SER A 334 -41.30 -16.00 -8.47
C SER A 334 -41.15 -16.96 -7.29
N CYS A 335 -39.94 -17.47 -7.07
CA CYS A 335 -39.61 -18.34 -5.95
C CYS A 335 -38.14 -18.18 -5.50
N GLN A 336 -37.74 -18.86 -4.42
CA GLN A 336 -36.39 -18.78 -3.85
C GLN A 336 -35.33 -19.31 -4.81
N GLU A 337 -35.69 -20.30 -5.64
CA GLU A 337 -34.82 -20.96 -6.62
C GLU A 337 -34.43 -20.04 -7.80
N ASP A 338 -35.14 -18.93 -8.02
CA ASP A 338 -34.77 -17.92 -9.03
C ASP A 338 -33.53 -17.10 -8.63
N ILE A 339 -33.05 -17.25 -7.40
CA ILE A 339 -31.86 -16.59 -6.88
C ILE A 339 -30.72 -17.61 -6.87
N GLU A 340 -29.91 -17.57 -7.93
CA GLU A 340 -28.74 -18.43 -8.07
C GLU A 340 -27.49 -17.79 -7.45
N LEU A 341 -26.59 -18.64 -6.95
CA LEU A 341 -25.28 -18.22 -6.49
C LEU A 341 -24.21 -18.52 -7.55
N ARG A 342 -23.42 -17.52 -7.93
CA ARG A 342 -22.35 -17.65 -8.92
C ARG A 342 -21.03 -17.10 -8.38
N GLY A 343 -20.05 -17.99 -8.23
CA GLY A 343 -18.70 -17.63 -7.82
C GLY A 343 -18.62 -17.04 -6.40
N TYR A 344 -17.60 -16.21 -6.19
CA TYR A 344 -17.30 -15.54 -4.93
C TYR A 344 -17.03 -14.06 -5.16
N ALA A 345 -17.42 -13.23 -4.21
CA ALA A 345 -17.13 -11.81 -4.19
C ALA A 345 -16.52 -11.38 -2.85
N ILE A 346 -15.64 -10.39 -2.90
CA ILE A 346 -14.92 -9.81 -1.76
C ILE A 346 -15.09 -8.30 -1.85
N GLN A 347 -15.44 -7.64 -0.74
CA GLN A 347 -15.42 -6.19 -0.63
C GLN A 347 -14.32 -5.75 0.33
N CYS A 348 -13.54 -4.77 -0.07
CA CYS A 348 -12.64 -4.02 0.79
C CYS A 348 -13.02 -2.52 0.76
N ARG A 349 -12.95 -1.88 1.93
CA ARG A 349 -13.14 -0.43 2.05
C ARG A 349 -11.79 0.27 2.07
N VAL A 350 -11.52 1.05 1.04
CA VAL A 350 -10.33 1.91 1.01
C VAL A 350 -10.64 3.20 1.76
N THR A 351 -9.95 3.41 2.88
CA THR A 351 -10.13 4.55 3.77
C THR A 351 -8.87 5.41 3.85
N THR A 352 -8.96 6.60 4.44
CA THR A 352 -7.80 7.44 4.78
C THR A 352 -7.14 7.07 6.11
N GLU A 353 -7.56 5.98 6.75
CA GLU A 353 -6.95 5.53 8.00
C GLU A 353 -5.51 5.07 7.76
N ASP A 354 -4.57 5.59 8.55
CA ASP A 354 -3.16 5.21 8.48
C ASP A 354 -2.90 4.01 9.42
N PRO A 355 -2.63 2.79 8.89
CA PRO A 355 -2.37 1.62 9.74
C PRO A 355 -1.12 1.77 10.60
N THR A 356 -0.17 2.62 10.20
CA THR A 356 1.06 2.91 10.96
C THR A 356 0.84 3.90 12.10
N ASN A 357 -0.32 4.56 12.13
CA ASN A 357 -0.72 5.50 13.17
C ASN A 357 -2.06 5.08 13.81
N ASN A 358 -2.16 3.80 14.20
CA ASN A 358 -3.32 3.22 14.89
C ASN A 358 -4.67 3.43 14.17
N PHE A 359 -4.63 3.52 12.82
CA PHE A 359 -5.79 3.79 11.96
C PHE A 359 -6.42 5.16 12.21
N ALA A 360 -5.63 6.15 12.66
CA ALA A 360 -6.08 7.53 12.66
C ALA A 360 -6.40 7.95 11.22
N PRO A 361 -7.58 8.53 10.95
CA PRO A 361 -7.92 9.04 9.62
C PRO A 361 -7.03 10.23 9.26
N ASP A 362 -6.43 10.16 8.07
CA ASP A 362 -5.70 11.27 7.47
C ASP A 362 -6.65 12.19 6.68
N PHE A 363 -6.28 13.47 6.58
CA PHE A 363 -7.10 14.53 6.02
C PHE A 363 -6.28 15.41 5.09
N GLY A 364 -6.96 16.11 4.18
CA GLY A 364 -6.30 17.01 3.24
C GLY A 364 -6.75 16.80 1.81
N THR A 365 -5.90 17.20 0.86
CA THR A 365 -6.24 17.20 -0.56
C THR A 365 -5.66 15.99 -1.27
N ILE A 366 -6.52 15.23 -1.97
CA ILE A 366 -6.07 14.18 -2.86
C ILE A 366 -5.43 14.79 -4.11
N LYS A 367 -4.11 14.72 -4.21
CA LYS A 367 -3.31 15.27 -5.32
C LYS A 367 -3.37 14.40 -6.58
N ALA A 368 -3.47 13.08 -6.40
CA ALA A 368 -3.64 12.14 -7.50
C ALA A 368 -4.51 10.97 -7.03
N TYR A 369 -5.42 10.54 -7.90
CA TYR A 369 -6.33 9.45 -7.65
C TYR A 369 -6.46 8.62 -8.93
N ARG A 370 -5.88 7.42 -8.94
CA ARG A 370 -6.05 6.43 -9.99
C ARG A 370 -6.65 5.17 -9.38
N THR A 371 -7.78 4.77 -9.90
CA THR A 371 -8.53 3.58 -9.48
C THR A 371 -8.12 2.35 -10.28
N ALA A 372 -8.35 1.17 -9.73
CA ALA A 372 -8.27 -0.07 -10.50
C ALA A 372 -9.53 -0.30 -11.34
N VAL A 373 -9.39 -0.82 -12.56
CA VAL A 373 -10.52 -1.17 -13.44
C VAL A 373 -10.30 -2.53 -14.09
N GLY A 374 -11.28 -3.06 -14.82
CA GLY A 374 -11.16 -4.33 -15.56
C GLY A 374 -12.13 -5.40 -15.08
N PHE A 375 -12.10 -6.56 -15.74
CA PHE A 375 -13.06 -7.63 -15.48
C PHE A 375 -13.03 -8.09 -14.01
N GLY A 376 -14.23 -8.30 -13.45
CA GLY A 376 -14.40 -8.73 -12.07
C GLY A 376 -14.19 -7.64 -11.01
N VAL A 377 -14.01 -6.36 -11.36
CA VAL A 377 -13.87 -5.25 -10.41
C VAL A 377 -15.09 -4.32 -10.49
N ARG A 378 -15.70 -4.05 -9.33
CA ARG A 378 -16.77 -3.07 -9.12
C ARG A 378 -16.28 -2.00 -8.14
N LEU A 379 -16.56 -0.73 -8.46
CA LEU A 379 -16.23 0.41 -7.60
C LEU A 379 -17.46 1.23 -7.25
N ASP A 380 -17.67 1.42 -5.95
CA ASP A 380 -18.65 2.35 -5.41
C ASP A 380 -17.89 3.49 -4.71
N ALA A 381 -17.69 4.58 -5.47
CA ALA A 381 -16.89 5.72 -5.04
C ALA A 381 -17.65 6.60 -4.02
N ALA A 382 -16.94 7.04 -2.97
CA ALA A 382 -17.38 8.04 -2.02
C ALA A 382 -16.71 9.39 -2.35
N ASN A 383 -15.80 9.86 -1.50
CA ASN A 383 -15.04 11.10 -1.70
C ASN A 383 -13.65 10.89 -2.31
N GLY A 384 -13.37 9.72 -2.90
CA GLY A 384 -12.14 9.45 -3.65
C GLY A 384 -12.19 10.00 -5.08
N TYR A 385 -11.62 11.19 -5.31
CA TYR A 385 -11.36 11.74 -6.65
C TYR A 385 -10.18 12.71 -6.65
N ALA A 386 -9.60 13.00 -7.82
CA ALA A 386 -8.49 13.95 -7.92
C ALA A 386 -8.96 15.37 -7.58
N GLY A 387 -8.29 16.01 -6.62
CA GLY A 387 -8.67 17.32 -6.07
C GLY A 387 -9.67 17.25 -4.91
N ALA A 388 -10.14 16.06 -4.50
CA ALA A 388 -11.06 15.94 -3.38
C ALA A 388 -10.44 16.45 -2.07
N GLN A 389 -11.25 17.16 -1.29
CA GLN A 389 -10.89 17.61 0.05
C GLN A 389 -11.49 16.67 1.09
N ILE A 390 -10.64 15.92 1.78
CA ILE A 390 -11.04 15.01 2.85
C ILE A 390 -11.05 15.79 4.17
N THR A 391 -12.23 15.87 4.79
CA THR A 391 -12.50 16.62 6.02
C THR A 391 -12.62 15.72 7.25
N PRO A 392 -12.39 16.21 8.47
CA PRO A 392 -12.49 15.42 9.71
C PRO A 392 -13.90 15.16 10.22
N HIS A 393 -14.94 15.65 9.55
CA HIS A 393 -16.32 15.64 10.06
C HIS A 393 -17.07 14.31 9.86
N TYR A 394 -16.59 13.44 8.96
CA TYR A 394 -17.30 12.24 8.50
C TYR A 394 -16.41 11.00 8.51
N ASP A 395 -16.96 9.89 8.01
CA ASP A 395 -16.21 8.66 7.79
C ASP A 395 -15.04 8.88 6.80
N SER A 396 -14.01 8.04 6.96
CA SER A 396 -12.76 8.11 6.21
C SER A 396 -12.83 7.40 4.85
N LEU A 397 -14.02 6.99 4.40
CA LEU A 397 -14.20 6.18 3.20
C LEU A 397 -13.89 6.96 1.92
N LEU A 398 -12.99 6.41 1.09
CA LEU A 398 -12.71 6.93 -0.25
C LEU A 398 -13.49 6.20 -1.33
N VAL A 399 -13.47 4.87 -1.28
CA VAL A 399 -14.11 3.98 -2.27
C VAL A 399 -14.29 2.58 -1.69
N LYS A 400 -15.39 1.93 -2.03
CA LYS A 400 -15.55 0.48 -1.85
C LYS A 400 -15.07 -0.23 -3.10
N VAL A 401 -14.19 -1.20 -2.93
CA VAL A 401 -13.68 -2.04 -4.00
C VAL A 401 -14.29 -3.42 -3.79
N SER A 402 -15.12 -3.86 -4.72
CA SER A 402 -15.69 -5.21 -4.72
C SER A 402 -15.14 -6.00 -5.89
N THR A 403 -14.68 -7.21 -5.66
CA THR A 403 -14.13 -8.06 -6.72
C THR A 403 -14.78 -9.43 -6.75
N MET A 404 -14.92 -10.01 -7.93
CA MET A 404 -15.55 -11.32 -8.13
C MET A 404 -14.64 -12.28 -8.89
N GLY A 405 -14.75 -13.57 -8.58
CA GLY A 405 -14.12 -14.67 -9.31
C GLY A 405 -14.96 -15.95 -9.23
N LEU A 406 -14.74 -16.89 -10.15
CA LEU A 406 -15.45 -18.18 -10.13
C LEU A 406 -15.00 -19.08 -8.97
N SER A 407 -13.76 -18.92 -8.52
CA SER A 407 -13.26 -19.47 -7.27
C SER A 407 -12.93 -18.36 -6.27
N PHE A 408 -12.94 -18.67 -4.98
CA PHE A 408 -12.52 -17.73 -3.94
C PHE A 408 -11.09 -17.23 -4.17
N ALA A 409 -10.18 -18.12 -4.62
CA ALA A 409 -8.81 -17.75 -4.98
C ALA A 409 -8.74 -16.76 -6.15
N ASP A 410 -9.63 -16.86 -7.15
CA ASP A 410 -9.72 -15.87 -8.24
C ASP A 410 -10.19 -14.51 -7.74
N ALA A 411 -11.17 -14.48 -6.84
CA ALA A 411 -11.64 -13.25 -6.22
C ALA A 411 -10.50 -12.59 -5.42
N CYS A 412 -9.74 -13.36 -4.63
CA CYS A 412 -8.57 -12.86 -3.90
C CYS A 412 -7.47 -12.31 -4.84
N ARG A 413 -7.15 -13.02 -5.93
CA ARG A 413 -6.19 -12.54 -6.94
C ARG A 413 -6.65 -11.23 -7.57
N THR A 414 -7.94 -11.13 -7.89
CA THR A 414 -8.54 -9.92 -8.48
C THR A 414 -8.49 -8.75 -7.50
N MET A 415 -8.81 -8.98 -6.22
CA MET A 415 -8.71 -7.98 -5.15
C MET A 415 -7.26 -7.50 -4.96
N ASN A 416 -6.30 -8.43 -4.83
CA ASN A 416 -4.89 -8.08 -4.67
C ASN A 416 -4.39 -7.23 -5.84
N ARG A 417 -4.71 -7.63 -7.09
CA ARG A 417 -4.36 -6.84 -8.28
C ARG A 417 -5.00 -5.45 -8.24
N ALA A 418 -6.29 -5.37 -7.90
CA ALA A 418 -7.01 -4.10 -7.83
C ALA A 418 -6.34 -3.16 -6.80
N LEU A 419 -6.08 -3.63 -5.57
CA LEU A 419 -5.42 -2.85 -4.53
C LEU A 419 -4.01 -2.38 -4.96
N GLN A 420 -3.24 -3.24 -5.62
CA GLN A 420 -1.91 -2.89 -6.14
C GLN A 420 -1.92 -1.87 -7.27
N GLU A 421 -3.02 -1.75 -8.01
CA GLU A 421 -3.17 -0.79 -9.12
C GLU A 421 -3.57 0.61 -8.62
N PHE A 422 -4.26 0.69 -7.47
CA PHE A 422 -4.65 1.97 -6.88
C PHE A 422 -3.44 2.89 -6.64
N ARG A 423 -3.58 4.16 -7.04
CA ARG A 423 -2.62 5.22 -6.71
C ARG A 423 -3.37 6.38 -6.09
N VAL A 424 -3.29 6.47 -4.77
CA VAL A 424 -3.76 7.63 -4.01
C VAL A 424 -2.53 8.41 -3.54
N ARG A 425 -2.56 9.74 -3.71
CA ARG A 425 -1.51 10.67 -3.28
C ARG A 425 -2.15 11.89 -2.62
N GLY A 426 -1.49 12.42 -1.60
CA GLY A 426 -1.95 13.57 -0.84
C GLY A 426 -2.50 13.23 0.54
N VAL A 427 -3.02 12.01 0.71
CA VAL A 427 -3.42 11.42 1.99
C VAL A 427 -2.89 9.99 2.10
N LYS A 428 -2.73 9.50 3.33
CA LYS A 428 -2.48 8.08 3.66
C LYS A 428 -3.73 7.24 3.40
N THR A 429 -3.53 5.93 3.27
CA THR A 429 -4.61 4.97 3.03
C THR A 429 -4.33 3.63 3.69
N ASN A 430 -5.37 2.87 3.99
CA ASN A 430 -5.27 1.50 4.51
C ASN A 430 -4.94 0.41 3.45
N ILE A 431 -4.66 0.78 2.19
CA ILE A 431 -4.44 -0.18 1.08
C ILE A 431 -3.35 -1.22 1.39
N GLY A 432 -2.20 -0.82 1.96
CA GLY A 432 -1.12 -1.76 2.27
C GLY A 432 -1.53 -2.83 3.28
N PHE A 433 -2.38 -2.45 4.25
CA PHE A 433 -2.95 -3.39 5.21
C PHE A 433 -3.94 -4.34 4.54
N LEU A 434 -4.80 -3.85 3.66
CA LEU A 434 -5.73 -4.69 2.89
C LEU A 434 -4.98 -5.70 1.99
N GLU A 435 -3.88 -5.28 1.36
CA GLU A 435 -3.00 -6.15 0.55
C GLU A 435 -2.42 -7.30 1.40
N ASN A 436 -1.96 -7.00 2.62
CA ASN A 436 -1.48 -8.02 3.55
C ASN A 436 -2.61 -9.01 3.91
N VAL A 437 -3.82 -8.53 4.22
CA VAL A 437 -4.94 -9.40 4.60
C VAL A 437 -5.34 -10.33 3.46
N VAL A 438 -5.55 -9.83 2.23
CA VAL A 438 -6.07 -10.64 1.11
C VAL A 438 -5.06 -11.64 0.54
N THR A 439 -3.79 -11.53 0.94
CA THR A 439 -2.72 -12.45 0.56
C THR A 439 -2.29 -13.39 1.69
N HIS A 440 -2.87 -13.23 2.89
CA HIS A 440 -2.52 -14.02 4.06
C HIS A 440 -3.19 -15.40 4.05
N GLU A 441 -2.47 -16.43 4.49
CA GLU A 441 -2.87 -17.83 4.31
C GLU A 441 -4.20 -18.22 4.99
N PRO A 442 -4.47 -17.86 6.27
CA PRO A 442 -5.79 -18.06 6.88
C PRO A 442 -6.94 -17.41 6.12
N PHE A 443 -6.72 -16.22 5.55
CA PHE A 443 -7.73 -15.55 4.71
C PHE A 443 -7.97 -16.34 3.44
N LEU A 444 -6.92 -16.73 2.72
CA LEU A 444 -7.00 -17.53 1.50
C LEU A 444 -7.67 -18.90 1.70
N LYS A 445 -7.56 -19.48 2.90
CA LYS A 445 -8.23 -20.73 3.29
C LYS A 445 -9.66 -20.53 3.81
N GLY A 446 -10.12 -19.30 3.99
CA GLY A 446 -11.46 -19.01 4.52
C GLY A 446 -11.63 -19.28 6.02
N THR A 447 -10.54 -19.47 6.77
CA THR A 447 -10.58 -19.90 8.18
C THR A 447 -10.56 -18.73 9.17
N CYS A 448 -10.76 -17.50 8.70
CA CYS A 448 -10.80 -16.32 9.57
C CYS A 448 -12.02 -16.31 10.50
N ASP A 449 -11.79 -15.93 11.75
CA ASP A 449 -12.80 -15.64 12.78
C ASP A 449 -12.72 -14.16 13.20
N THR A 450 -13.60 -13.67 14.08
CA THR A 450 -13.62 -12.26 14.51
C THR A 450 -12.38 -11.80 15.28
N SER A 451 -11.54 -12.72 15.75
CA SER A 451 -10.26 -12.44 16.42
C SER A 451 -9.06 -12.51 15.49
N TYR A 452 -9.28 -12.77 14.19
CA TYR A 452 -8.24 -12.95 13.18
C TYR A 452 -7.22 -11.81 13.16
N LEU A 453 -7.67 -10.55 13.08
CA LEU A 453 -6.73 -9.42 13.02
C LEU A 453 -5.93 -9.24 14.33
N ASP A 454 -6.53 -9.57 15.48
CA ASP A 454 -5.86 -9.48 16.78
C ASP A 454 -4.81 -10.58 16.97
N LYS A 455 -5.03 -11.77 16.36
CA LYS A 455 -4.11 -12.91 16.38
C LYS A 455 -2.92 -12.76 15.43
N HIS A 456 -2.99 -11.85 14.47
CA HIS A 456 -2.03 -11.72 13.37
C HIS A 456 -1.43 -10.30 13.29
N PRO A 457 -0.61 -9.88 14.28
CA PRO A 457 -0.01 -8.54 14.32
C PRO A 457 0.95 -8.27 13.14
N GLU A 458 1.46 -9.30 12.48
CA GLU A 458 2.28 -9.20 11.27
C GLU A 458 1.54 -8.52 10.10
N LEU A 459 0.20 -8.53 10.09
CA LEU A 459 -0.60 -7.87 9.06
C LEU A 459 -0.44 -6.34 9.06
N PHE A 460 0.03 -5.77 10.17
CA PHE A 460 0.28 -4.34 10.33
C PHE A 460 1.70 -3.93 9.95
N ASP A 461 2.60 -4.88 9.66
CA ASP A 461 3.93 -4.59 9.11
C ASP A 461 3.81 -4.27 7.61
N LEU A 462 3.75 -2.98 7.31
CA LEU A 462 3.58 -2.49 5.95
C LEU A 462 4.93 -2.37 5.25
N LYS A 463 5.11 -3.13 4.17
CA LYS A 463 6.25 -2.93 3.27
C LYS A 463 6.20 -1.53 2.66
N MET A 464 7.21 -0.71 2.93
CA MET A 464 7.37 0.58 2.26
C MET A 464 7.53 0.36 0.76
N LYS A 465 6.50 0.69 -0.02
CA LYS A 465 6.58 0.68 -1.48
C LYS A 465 7.65 1.68 -1.94
N GLN A 466 8.58 1.22 -2.77
CA GLN A 466 9.63 2.07 -3.31
C GLN A 466 9.02 3.14 -4.23
N ASP A 467 9.21 4.41 -3.89
CA ASP A 467 8.66 5.54 -4.65
C ASP A 467 9.67 6.12 -5.65
N ARG A 468 10.32 5.25 -6.43
CA ARG A 468 11.44 5.62 -7.33
C ARG A 468 11.04 6.69 -8.34
N ALA A 469 9.86 6.56 -8.95
CA ALA A 469 9.38 7.51 -9.95
C ALA A 469 9.13 8.90 -9.35
N ASN A 470 8.50 9.02 -8.18
CA ASN A 470 8.31 10.34 -7.56
C ASN A 470 9.63 10.92 -7.07
N LYS A 471 10.57 10.11 -6.54
CA LYS A 471 11.91 10.61 -6.19
C LYS A 471 12.63 11.19 -7.41
N LEU A 472 12.53 10.53 -8.56
CA LEU A 472 13.10 11.03 -9.82
C LEU A 472 12.41 12.30 -10.30
N LEU A 473 11.07 12.34 -10.30
CA LEU A 473 10.31 13.54 -10.66
C LEU A 473 10.58 14.71 -9.71
N HIS A 474 10.75 14.42 -8.42
CA HIS A 474 11.13 15.42 -7.42
C HIS A 474 12.53 15.96 -7.71
N TYR A 475 13.50 15.10 -7.99
CA TYR A 475 14.85 15.52 -8.36
C TYR A 475 14.85 16.37 -9.65
N ILE A 476 14.13 15.93 -10.68
CA ILE A 476 13.99 16.69 -11.93
C ILE A 476 13.31 18.03 -11.67
N GLY A 477 12.23 18.06 -10.89
CA GLY A 477 11.51 19.28 -10.53
C GLY A 477 12.37 20.25 -9.73
N ASP A 478 13.06 19.76 -8.71
CA ASP A 478 13.96 20.54 -7.86
C ASP A 478 15.10 21.16 -8.66
N VAL A 479 15.86 20.35 -9.43
CA VAL A 479 16.92 20.87 -10.30
C VAL A 479 16.36 21.80 -11.38
N SER A 480 15.13 21.55 -11.86
CA SER A 480 14.50 22.40 -12.87
C SER A 480 14.06 23.77 -12.34
N VAL A 481 13.76 23.88 -11.06
CA VAL A 481 13.32 25.14 -10.42
C VAL A 481 14.51 25.85 -9.77
N ASN A 482 15.32 25.11 -9.00
CA ASN A 482 16.37 25.64 -8.15
C ASN A 482 17.78 25.57 -8.77
N GLY A 483 17.95 24.86 -9.88
CA GLY A 483 19.25 24.63 -10.51
C GLY A 483 20.08 23.55 -9.80
N TYR A 484 21.29 23.30 -10.29
CA TYR A 484 22.25 22.39 -9.63
C TYR A 484 23.31 23.21 -8.87
N PRO A 485 23.69 22.83 -7.64
CA PRO A 485 24.67 23.57 -6.86
C PRO A 485 25.97 23.86 -7.62
N ASN A 486 26.47 25.09 -7.50
CA ASN A 486 27.71 25.58 -8.13
C ASN A 486 27.71 25.65 -9.67
N ILE A 487 26.57 25.48 -10.34
CA ILE A 487 26.42 25.70 -11.78
C ILE A 487 25.64 27.00 -12.02
N LYS A 488 26.35 28.04 -12.47
CA LYS A 488 25.76 29.38 -12.66
C LYS A 488 24.94 29.52 -13.95
N LYS A 489 25.34 28.83 -15.02
CA LYS A 489 24.68 28.91 -16.34
C LYS A 489 23.92 27.63 -16.60
N ARG A 490 22.60 27.75 -16.73
CA ARG A 490 21.75 26.64 -17.14
C ARG A 490 21.95 26.37 -18.63
N LEU A 491 22.14 25.10 -18.98
CA LEU A 491 22.14 24.64 -20.37
C LEU A 491 20.71 24.23 -20.75
N HIS A 492 20.29 24.55 -21.97
CA HIS A 492 19.03 24.06 -22.52
C HIS A 492 19.31 22.77 -23.29
N PHE A 493 18.42 21.78 -23.15
CA PHE A 493 18.57 20.49 -23.82
C PHE A 493 18.65 20.63 -25.35
N SER A 494 17.93 21.61 -25.91
CA SER A 494 18.00 21.98 -27.33
C SER A 494 19.41 22.35 -27.82
N ASP A 495 20.28 22.78 -26.91
CA ASP A 495 21.62 23.29 -27.22
C ASP A 495 22.69 22.20 -27.05
N LEU A 496 22.30 21.01 -26.59
CA LEU A 496 23.21 19.89 -26.37
C LEU A 496 23.21 18.99 -27.61
N ARG A 497 24.41 18.76 -28.16
CA ARG A 497 24.61 17.71 -29.16
C ARG A 497 24.65 16.35 -28.46
N GLU A 498 23.84 15.41 -28.94
CA GLU A 498 23.94 14.03 -28.49
C GLU A 498 25.22 13.39 -29.02
N ALA A 499 25.93 12.65 -28.17
CA ALA A 499 27.17 11.99 -28.56
C ALA A 499 26.87 10.85 -29.55
N GLU A 500 27.51 10.90 -30.71
CA GLU A 500 27.48 9.81 -31.68
C GLU A 500 28.33 8.66 -31.15
N LEU A 501 27.71 7.50 -30.95
CA LEU A 501 28.40 6.30 -30.50
C LEU A 501 28.95 5.53 -31.71
N PRO A 502 30.19 5.00 -31.64
CA PRO A 502 30.68 4.08 -32.65
C PRO A 502 29.77 2.85 -32.77
N ASP A 503 29.39 2.50 -34.01
CA ASP A 503 28.57 1.33 -34.28
C ASP A 503 29.40 0.05 -34.12
N ILE A 504 28.95 -0.85 -33.24
CA ILE A 504 29.55 -2.16 -32.99
C ILE A 504 28.44 -3.19 -33.19
N PRO A 505 28.56 -4.09 -34.18
CA PRO A 505 27.57 -5.13 -34.39
C PRO A 505 27.30 -5.93 -33.10
N LEU A 506 26.04 -6.23 -32.82
CA LEU A 506 25.65 -6.91 -31.58
C LEU A 506 26.35 -8.28 -31.43
N GLU A 507 26.62 -8.95 -32.55
CA GLU A 507 27.25 -10.26 -32.67
C GLU A 507 28.77 -10.19 -32.84
N ALA A 508 29.37 -8.99 -32.86
CA ALA A 508 30.81 -8.85 -33.03
C ALA A 508 31.55 -9.62 -31.93
N ILE A 509 32.45 -10.51 -32.34
CA ILE A 509 33.32 -11.23 -31.41
C ILE A 509 34.28 -10.20 -30.81
N ARG A 510 34.25 -10.08 -29.49
CA ARG A 510 35.15 -9.19 -28.77
C ARG A 510 36.61 -9.64 -28.93
N PRO A 511 37.57 -8.73 -29.14
CA PRO A 511 38.98 -9.09 -29.16
C PRO A 511 39.46 -9.54 -27.77
N ARG A 512 40.40 -10.48 -27.78
CA ARG A 512 41.16 -10.85 -26.59
C ARG A 512 42.00 -9.65 -26.13
N GLY A 513 41.96 -9.34 -24.83
CA GLY A 513 42.69 -8.22 -24.24
C GLY A 513 43.66 -8.64 -23.14
N THR A 514 44.30 -7.65 -22.52
CA THR A 514 45.31 -7.84 -21.46
C THR A 514 44.75 -8.48 -20.19
N ARG A 515 43.46 -8.30 -19.89
CA ARG A 515 42.85 -8.98 -18.74
C ARG A 515 42.74 -10.48 -18.95
N ASP A 516 42.52 -10.95 -20.18
CA ASP A 516 42.52 -12.38 -20.49
C ASP A 516 43.91 -13.01 -20.26
N ILE A 517 44.99 -12.22 -20.41
CA ILE A 517 46.36 -12.65 -20.08
C ILE A 517 46.52 -12.75 -18.57
N LEU A 518 46.09 -11.73 -17.81
CA LEU A 518 46.11 -11.76 -16.35
C LEU A 518 45.34 -12.96 -15.79
N MET A 519 44.12 -13.19 -16.28
CA MET A 519 43.29 -14.32 -15.83
C MET A 519 43.93 -15.68 -16.15
N ALA A 520 44.65 -15.78 -17.28
CA ALA A 520 45.29 -17.03 -17.69
C ALA A 520 46.64 -17.29 -17.02
N LYS A 521 47.43 -16.25 -16.73
CA LYS A 521 48.85 -16.39 -16.32
C LYS A 521 49.17 -15.77 -14.96
N GLY A 522 48.22 -15.08 -14.33
CA GLY A 522 48.41 -14.37 -13.08
C GLY A 522 49.30 -13.12 -13.21
N PRO A 523 49.49 -12.38 -12.09
CA PRO A 523 50.21 -11.11 -12.07
C PRO A 523 51.62 -11.15 -12.65
N LYS A 524 52.41 -12.14 -12.20
CA LYS A 524 53.79 -12.34 -12.68
C LYS A 524 53.83 -12.68 -14.18
N GLY A 525 52.93 -13.54 -14.64
CA GLY A 525 52.88 -13.91 -16.05
C GLY A 525 52.44 -12.79 -16.98
N LEU A 526 51.65 -11.83 -16.49
CA LEU A 526 51.37 -10.58 -17.22
C LEU A 526 52.62 -9.68 -17.24
N ALA A 527 53.32 -9.50 -16.12
CA ALA A 527 54.54 -8.70 -16.07
C ALA A 527 55.64 -9.26 -17.00
N ASP A 528 55.83 -10.57 -17.01
CA ASP A 528 56.74 -11.25 -17.95
C ASP A 528 56.31 -11.04 -19.41
N TRP A 529 55.00 -11.02 -19.69
CA TRP A 529 54.50 -10.71 -21.03
C TRP A 529 54.80 -9.26 -21.43
N VAL A 530 54.59 -8.30 -20.52
CA VAL A 530 54.90 -6.87 -20.76
C VAL A 530 56.38 -6.68 -21.11
N LEU A 531 57.30 -7.34 -20.38
CA LEU A 531 58.75 -7.26 -20.65
C LEU A 531 59.15 -7.82 -22.02
N ASN A 532 58.38 -8.77 -22.56
CA ASN A 532 58.64 -9.38 -23.85
C ASN A 532 57.90 -8.69 -25.02
N GLU A 533 57.01 -7.75 -24.72
CA GLU A 533 56.27 -7.02 -25.73
C GLU A 533 57.17 -5.98 -26.41
N LYS A 534 57.13 -5.94 -27.75
CA LYS A 534 57.95 -5.00 -28.53
C LYS A 534 57.23 -3.69 -28.79
N ASN A 535 55.90 -3.72 -28.79
CA ASN A 535 55.09 -2.53 -28.99
C ASN A 535 54.98 -1.71 -27.71
N LEU A 536 54.94 -0.39 -27.85
CA LEU A 536 54.62 0.48 -26.73
C LEU A 536 53.17 0.22 -26.29
N LEU A 537 53.02 -0.19 -25.04
CA LEU A 537 51.74 -0.42 -24.41
C LEU A 537 51.15 0.91 -23.88
N LEU A 538 49.84 1.07 -24.03
CA LEU A 538 49.15 2.32 -23.69
C LEU A 538 48.07 2.09 -22.62
N THR A 539 48.08 2.94 -21.59
CA THR A 539 46.97 3.08 -20.64
C THR A 539 46.14 4.30 -21.00
N ASP A 540 44.84 4.12 -21.18
CA ASP A 540 43.92 5.24 -21.39
C ASP A 540 43.47 5.81 -20.05
N THR A 541 43.66 7.12 -19.85
CA THR A 541 43.30 7.85 -18.62
C THR A 541 42.03 8.68 -18.77
N THR A 542 41.30 8.55 -19.88
CA THR A 542 40.08 9.31 -20.21
C THR A 542 39.04 9.19 -19.11
N MET A 543 38.90 8.00 -18.52
CA MET A 543 37.86 7.69 -17.53
C MET A 543 38.24 8.08 -16.09
N ARG A 544 39.46 8.60 -15.86
CA ARG A 544 39.95 9.02 -14.54
C ARG A 544 40.76 10.32 -14.60
N ASP A 545 42.04 10.29 -14.95
CA ASP A 545 42.93 11.46 -14.80
C ASP A 545 42.57 12.61 -15.74
N ALA A 546 42.10 12.31 -16.95
CA ALA A 546 41.81 13.34 -17.95
C ALA A 546 40.70 14.27 -17.47
N HIS A 547 39.56 13.71 -17.05
CA HIS A 547 38.46 14.51 -16.54
C HIS A 547 38.68 15.01 -15.11
N GLN A 548 39.50 14.33 -14.31
CA GLN A 548 39.99 14.89 -13.05
C GLN A 548 40.77 16.20 -13.27
N SER A 549 41.59 16.25 -14.32
CA SER A 549 42.40 17.42 -14.66
C SER A 549 41.60 18.52 -15.36
N LEU A 550 40.73 18.15 -16.30
CA LEU A 550 40.07 19.11 -17.21
C LEU A 550 38.66 19.51 -16.75
N LEU A 551 37.96 18.63 -16.03
CA LEU A 551 36.53 18.75 -15.75
C LEU A 551 36.23 18.56 -14.26
N ALA A 552 37.22 18.79 -13.38
CA ALA A 552 37.11 18.63 -11.93
C ALA A 552 36.46 17.29 -11.52
N THR A 553 36.78 16.23 -12.25
CA THR A 553 36.31 14.86 -11.99
C THR A 553 34.80 14.67 -12.19
N ARG A 554 34.14 15.51 -13.00
CA ARG A 554 32.66 15.54 -13.14
C ARG A 554 32.08 14.65 -14.24
N VAL A 555 32.87 13.82 -14.93
CA VAL A 555 32.32 12.86 -15.90
C VAL A 555 31.59 11.75 -15.14
N ARG A 556 30.34 11.50 -15.56
CA ARG A 556 29.38 10.65 -14.85
C ARG A 556 29.42 9.22 -15.36
N THR A 557 28.95 8.29 -14.52
CA THR A 557 28.82 6.86 -14.91
C THR A 557 28.01 6.69 -16.18
N TYR A 558 26.95 7.49 -16.35
CA TYR A 558 26.10 7.48 -17.54
C TYR A 558 26.88 7.71 -18.85
N ASP A 559 27.82 8.65 -18.87
CA ASP A 559 28.58 8.98 -20.07
C ASP A 559 29.68 7.94 -20.35
N LEU A 560 30.34 7.45 -19.29
CA LEU A 560 31.36 6.41 -19.38
C LEU A 560 30.76 5.08 -19.89
N GLU A 561 29.58 4.73 -19.39
CA GLU A 561 28.91 3.49 -19.73
C GLU A 561 28.50 3.45 -21.21
N LYS A 562 28.05 4.58 -21.76
CA LYS A 562 27.64 4.68 -23.17
C LYS A 562 28.74 4.27 -24.15
N ILE A 563 29.99 4.55 -23.84
CA ILE A 563 31.13 4.25 -24.72
C ILE A 563 31.86 2.95 -24.34
N ALA A 564 31.58 2.37 -23.16
CA ALA A 564 32.33 1.23 -22.63
C ALA A 564 32.37 0.03 -23.60
N ARG A 565 31.24 -0.35 -24.19
CA ARG A 565 31.21 -1.44 -25.18
C ARG A 565 32.09 -1.14 -26.39
N ALA A 566 32.06 0.09 -26.91
CA ALA A 566 32.90 0.47 -28.03
C ALA A 566 34.38 0.45 -27.65
N THR A 567 34.75 0.98 -26.49
CA THR A 567 36.13 0.89 -25.96
C THR A 567 36.61 -0.56 -25.84
N SER A 568 35.77 -1.45 -25.32
CA SER A 568 36.05 -2.88 -25.18
C SER A 568 36.37 -3.58 -26.53
N HIS A 569 35.74 -3.15 -27.63
CA HIS A 569 35.94 -3.75 -28.96
C HIS A 569 37.02 -3.04 -29.78
N LEU A 570 36.99 -1.71 -29.84
CA LEU A 570 37.86 -0.92 -30.71
C LEU A 570 39.22 -0.65 -30.08
N ALA A 571 39.28 -0.61 -28.75
CA ALA A 571 40.52 -0.35 -28.00
C ALA A 571 41.01 -1.60 -27.25
N GLY A 572 40.68 -2.81 -27.74
CA GLY A 572 41.06 -4.08 -27.12
C GLY A 572 42.58 -4.32 -26.98
N GLY A 573 43.41 -3.55 -27.70
CA GLY A 573 44.88 -3.59 -27.63
C GLY A 573 45.50 -2.69 -26.55
N LEU A 574 44.70 -1.94 -25.78
CA LEU A 574 45.21 -1.14 -24.66
C LEU A 574 45.76 -2.05 -23.54
N PHE A 575 46.75 -1.55 -22.81
CA PHE A 575 47.21 -2.21 -21.60
C PHE A 575 46.14 -2.18 -20.52
N SER A 576 45.63 -0.99 -20.20
CA SER A 576 44.61 -0.81 -19.18
C SER A 576 43.75 0.43 -19.45
N LEU A 577 42.59 0.47 -18.82
CA LEU A 577 41.78 1.67 -18.66
C LEU A 577 41.95 2.15 -17.22
N GLU A 578 42.55 3.32 -17.05
CA GLU A 578 42.54 3.99 -15.76
C GLU A 578 41.19 4.67 -15.55
N MET A 579 40.37 4.05 -14.69
CA MET A 579 38.95 4.37 -14.58
C MET A 579 38.47 4.59 -13.14
N TRP A 580 39.38 4.44 -12.16
CA TRP A 580 39.03 4.43 -10.74
C TRP A 580 40.14 5.00 -9.85
N GLY A 581 39.81 5.28 -8.59
CA GLY A 581 40.76 5.86 -7.63
C GLY A 581 41.04 7.35 -7.88
N GLY A 582 42.03 7.88 -7.17
CA GLY A 582 42.22 9.34 -7.10
C GLY A 582 40.96 10.03 -6.56
N ALA A 583 40.53 11.11 -7.22
CA ALA A 583 39.38 11.89 -6.76
C ALA A 583 38.01 11.29 -7.12
N THR A 584 37.94 10.27 -8.00
CA THR A 584 36.65 9.80 -8.54
C THR A 584 35.74 9.20 -7.47
N PHE A 585 36.33 8.55 -6.45
CA PHE A 585 35.58 7.86 -5.39
C PHE A 585 34.71 8.83 -4.56
N ASP A 586 35.33 9.88 -4.00
CA ASP A 586 34.61 10.89 -3.23
C ASP A 586 33.72 11.78 -4.13
N VAL A 587 34.20 12.15 -5.32
CA VAL A 587 33.44 13.04 -6.20
C VAL A 587 32.15 12.40 -6.70
N ALA A 588 32.15 11.10 -7.02
CA ALA A 588 30.97 10.36 -7.42
C ALA A 588 29.85 10.50 -6.38
N MET A 589 30.17 10.21 -5.11
CA MET A 589 29.18 10.28 -4.03
C MET A 589 28.80 11.72 -3.69
N ARG A 590 29.80 12.61 -3.53
CA ARG A 590 29.61 13.95 -2.99
C ARG A 590 28.97 14.93 -3.98
N PHE A 591 29.33 14.84 -5.25
CA PHE A 591 28.98 15.85 -6.25
C PHE A 591 28.23 15.32 -7.46
N LEU A 592 28.19 14.00 -7.67
CA LEU A 592 27.44 13.39 -8.78
C LEU A 592 26.23 12.58 -8.28
N THR A 593 26.14 12.38 -6.96
CA THR A 593 25.06 11.63 -6.31
C THR A 593 24.95 10.21 -6.87
N GLU A 594 26.10 9.57 -7.11
CA GLU A 594 26.20 8.20 -7.63
C GLU A 594 27.24 7.38 -6.86
N ASP A 595 27.12 6.06 -6.92
CA ASP A 595 28.01 5.13 -6.24
C ASP A 595 29.21 4.77 -7.13
N PRO A 596 30.46 5.03 -6.71
CA PRO A 596 31.64 4.62 -7.47
C PRO A 596 31.73 3.09 -7.64
N TRP A 597 31.20 2.29 -6.70
CA TRP A 597 31.18 0.82 -6.81
C TRP A 597 30.24 0.37 -7.92
N GLU A 598 29.05 0.95 -8.00
CA GLU A 598 28.12 0.69 -9.11
C GLU A 598 28.75 1.05 -10.46
N ARG A 599 29.52 2.15 -10.52
CA ARG A 599 30.29 2.51 -11.72
C ARG A 599 31.28 1.40 -12.09
N LEU A 600 32.03 0.88 -11.13
CA LEU A 600 32.98 -0.21 -11.36
C LEU A 600 32.28 -1.46 -11.91
N ASP A 601 31.21 -1.91 -11.25
CA ASP A 601 30.47 -3.12 -11.64
C ASP A 601 29.87 -3.02 -13.05
N ARG A 602 29.25 -1.88 -13.37
CA ARG A 602 28.64 -1.63 -14.68
C ARG A 602 29.68 -1.59 -15.78
N MET A 603 30.77 -0.85 -15.56
CA MET A 603 31.86 -0.77 -16.51
C MET A 603 32.52 -2.14 -16.70
N ARG A 604 32.67 -2.91 -15.63
CA ARG A 604 33.32 -4.22 -15.67
C ARG A 604 32.52 -5.26 -16.43
N THR A 605 31.19 -5.20 -16.32
CA THR A 605 30.27 -6.00 -17.14
C THR A 605 30.45 -5.71 -18.64
N GLN A 606 30.64 -4.44 -19.01
CA GLN A 606 30.73 -4.02 -20.42
C GLN A 606 32.14 -4.10 -21.02
N VAL A 607 33.17 -4.03 -20.18
CA VAL A 607 34.59 -4.10 -20.57
C VAL A 607 35.29 -5.24 -19.83
N PRO A 608 35.09 -6.52 -20.23
CA PRO A 608 35.61 -7.65 -19.48
C PRO A 608 37.04 -8.04 -19.85
N ASN A 609 37.55 -7.58 -21.00
CA ASN A 609 38.80 -8.00 -21.65
C ASN A 609 39.99 -7.07 -21.38
N LEU A 610 39.75 -5.80 -21.00
CA LEU A 610 40.81 -4.84 -20.66
C LEU A 610 41.05 -4.79 -19.15
N LEU A 611 42.30 -4.59 -18.75
CA LEU A 611 42.63 -4.36 -17.34
C LEU A 611 42.00 -3.06 -16.87
N PHE A 612 41.37 -3.06 -15.70
CA PHE A 612 40.99 -1.84 -15.01
C PHE A 612 42.08 -1.43 -14.04
N GLN A 613 42.49 -0.18 -14.16
CA GLN A 613 43.53 0.41 -13.36
C GLN A 613 42.97 1.49 -12.45
N MET A 614 43.47 1.52 -11.22
CA MET A 614 43.18 2.59 -10.27
C MET A 614 44.43 3.25 -9.72
N LEU A 615 44.30 4.53 -9.37
CA LEU A 615 45.31 5.25 -8.57
C LEU A 615 45.01 5.08 -7.08
N LEU A 616 45.96 4.52 -6.33
CA LEU A 616 45.84 4.23 -4.91
C LEU A 616 46.96 4.91 -4.13
N ARG A 617 46.63 5.72 -3.12
CA ARG A 617 47.64 6.25 -2.20
C ARG A 617 47.90 5.24 -1.10
N GLY A 618 49.17 4.87 -0.90
CA GLY A 618 49.55 3.74 -0.04
C GLY A 618 49.05 3.83 1.40
N SER A 619 49.12 5.03 1.99
CA SER A 619 48.77 5.26 3.40
C SER A 619 47.27 5.35 3.68
N ASN A 620 46.45 5.59 2.66
CA ASN A 620 45.05 5.92 2.88
C ASN A 620 44.05 5.58 1.76
N ALA A 621 44.47 4.73 0.82
CA ALA A 621 43.68 4.30 -0.32
C ALA A 621 43.16 5.46 -1.18
N VAL A 622 41.90 5.86 -0.97
CA VAL A 622 41.20 6.93 -1.72
C VAL A 622 40.63 8.01 -0.79
N GLY A 623 40.96 7.97 0.50
CA GLY A 623 40.47 8.93 1.50
C GLY A 623 41.41 10.10 1.76
N TYR A 624 41.00 10.97 2.69
CA TYR A 624 41.68 12.24 2.99
C TYR A 624 42.42 12.27 4.34
N THR A 625 42.34 11.20 5.13
CA THR A 625 43.04 11.05 6.42
C THR A 625 43.88 9.78 6.41
N ASN A 626 44.62 9.49 7.47
CA ASN A 626 45.28 8.20 7.65
C ASN A 626 44.25 7.16 8.16
N TYR A 627 44.35 5.94 7.67
CA TYR A 627 43.55 4.82 8.14
C TYR A 627 44.45 3.73 8.70
N ALA A 628 43.89 2.88 9.56
CA ALA A 628 44.59 1.69 10.03
C ALA A 628 44.81 0.71 8.87
N ASP A 629 45.87 -0.10 8.97
CA ASP A 629 46.30 -1.02 7.91
C ASP A 629 45.17 -1.93 7.43
N ASN A 630 44.37 -2.46 8.35
CA ASN A 630 43.22 -3.32 8.04
C ASN A 630 42.17 -2.65 7.14
N VAL A 631 42.02 -1.33 7.20
CA VAL A 631 41.10 -0.59 6.32
C VAL A 631 41.66 -0.52 4.90
N VAL A 632 42.97 -0.27 4.76
CA VAL A 632 43.64 -0.26 3.45
C VAL A 632 43.61 -1.65 2.82
N GLU A 633 43.89 -2.69 3.62
CA GLU A 633 43.82 -4.09 3.19
C GLU A 633 42.42 -4.49 2.71
N ASP A 634 41.37 -4.19 3.49
CA ASP A 634 39.98 -4.51 3.14
C ASP A 634 39.51 -3.72 1.91
N PHE A 635 39.91 -2.44 1.79
CA PHE A 635 39.60 -1.64 0.61
C PHE A 635 40.24 -2.22 -0.66
N VAL A 636 41.51 -2.62 -0.60
CA VAL A 636 42.19 -3.27 -1.74
C VAL A 636 41.52 -4.60 -2.09
N ALA A 637 41.21 -5.43 -1.09
CA ALA A 637 40.53 -6.70 -1.31
C ALA A 637 39.17 -6.52 -2.01
N LYS A 638 38.36 -5.58 -1.55
CA LYS A 638 37.06 -5.25 -2.17
C LYS A 638 37.21 -4.67 -3.56
N SER A 639 38.19 -3.80 -3.77
CA SER A 639 38.48 -3.21 -5.10
C SER A 639 38.90 -4.28 -6.10
N ALA A 640 39.75 -5.23 -5.70
CA ALA A 640 40.17 -6.35 -6.54
C ALA A 640 38.99 -7.27 -6.85
N ALA A 641 38.17 -7.60 -5.85
CA ALA A 641 36.94 -8.39 -6.02
C ALA A 641 35.92 -7.70 -6.94
N GLY A 642 35.79 -6.37 -6.88
CA GLY A 642 34.96 -5.56 -7.78
C GLY A 642 35.51 -5.46 -9.21
N GLY A 643 36.73 -5.93 -9.45
CA GLY A 643 37.31 -6.06 -10.78
C GLY A 643 38.35 -5.00 -11.15
N ILE A 644 38.93 -4.30 -10.16
CA ILE A 644 40.21 -3.59 -10.37
C ILE A 644 41.33 -4.62 -10.51
N ASP A 645 42.07 -4.55 -11.62
CA ASP A 645 43.12 -5.50 -11.93
C ASP A 645 44.52 -4.91 -11.65
N VAL A 646 44.70 -3.59 -11.82
CA VAL A 646 45.97 -2.88 -11.65
C VAL A 646 45.84 -1.78 -10.59
N PHE A 647 46.67 -1.86 -9.56
CA PHE A 647 46.77 -0.87 -8.51
C PHE A 647 48.06 -0.08 -8.67
N ARG A 648 47.93 1.17 -9.12
CA ARG A 648 49.03 2.14 -9.14
C ARG A 648 49.20 2.70 -7.73
N VAL A 649 50.09 2.10 -6.97
CA VAL A 649 50.38 2.48 -5.57
C VAL A 649 51.45 3.57 -5.56
N PHE A 650 51.17 4.69 -4.90
CA PHE A 650 52.16 5.76 -4.71
C PHE A 650 52.11 6.31 -3.29
N ASP A 651 53.19 6.97 -2.87
CA ASP A 651 53.22 7.82 -1.69
C ASP A 651 53.53 9.27 -2.09
N SER A 652 52.89 10.22 -1.43
CA SER A 652 53.02 11.66 -1.73
C SER A 652 54.42 12.22 -1.49
N LEU A 653 55.24 11.54 -0.69
CA LEU A 653 56.60 11.93 -0.34
C LEU A 653 57.63 10.89 -0.83
N ASN A 654 57.21 9.95 -1.69
CA ASN A 654 58.01 8.79 -2.09
C ASN A 654 58.53 7.97 -0.90
N TRP A 655 57.75 7.89 0.19
CA TRP A 655 58.10 7.09 1.34
C TRP A 655 57.65 5.63 1.14
N THR A 656 58.57 4.77 0.72
CA THR A 656 58.34 3.35 0.41
C THR A 656 57.66 2.57 1.56
N LYS A 657 58.02 2.86 2.81
CA LYS A 657 57.37 2.27 4.00
C LYS A 657 55.86 2.55 4.04
N GLY A 658 55.45 3.75 3.62
CA GLY A 658 54.03 4.15 3.52
C GLY A 658 53.28 3.45 2.40
N MET A 659 53.98 2.79 1.47
CA MET A 659 53.39 2.01 0.37
C MET A 659 53.25 0.53 0.72
N LYS A 660 54.03 0.02 1.68
CA LYS A 660 54.18 -1.42 1.95
C LYS A 660 52.85 -2.14 2.18
N VAL A 661 51.99 -1.61 3.06
CA VAL A 661 50.69 -2.24 3.40
C VAL A 661 49.83 -2.43 2.16
N ALA A 662 49.69 -1.39 1.33
CA ALA A 662 48.92 -1.45 0.10
C ALA A 662 49.56 -2.43 -0.92
N MET A 663 50.88 -2.40 -1.08
CA MET A 663 51.58 -3.31 -2.00
C MET A 663 51.40 -4.78 -1.59
N ASP A 664 51.55 -5.09 -0.30
CA ASP A 664 51.37 -6.43 0.24
C ASP A 664 49.90 -6.89 0.06
N ALA A 665 48.94 -6.00 0.30
CA ALA A 665 47.52 -6.28 0.10
C ALA A 665 47.16 -6.56 -1.36
N VAL A 666 47.72 -5.81 -2.32
CA VAL A 666 47.48 -6.02 -3.76
C VAL A 666 48.02 -7.37 -4.20
N GLN A 667 49.24 -7.71 -3.77
CA GLN A 667 49.86 -9.01 -4.06
C GLN A 667 49.05 -10.17 -3.47
N LYS A 668 48.59 -10.03 -2.21
CA LYS A 668 47.74 -11.03 -1.53
C LYS A 668 46.43 -11.30 -2.27
N ASN A 669 45.89 -10.31 -2.98
CA ASN A 669 44.66 -10.43 -3.77
C ASN A 669 44.91 -10.78 -5.25
N ASN A 670 46.12 -11.22 -5.61
CA ASN A 670 46.49 -11.67 -6.95
C ASN A 670 46.20 -10.64 -8.06
N ALA A 671 46.35 -9.34 -7.72
CA ALA A 671 46.24 -8.22 -8.65
C ALA A 671 47.64 -7.65 -9.00
N ILE A 672 47.71 -6.79 -10.02
CA ILE A 672 48.95 -6.15 -10.44
C ILE A 672 49.27 -4.97 -9.54
N CYS A 673 50.35 -5.10 -8.78
CA CYS A 673 50.97 -4.00 -8.05
C CYS A 673 51.93 -3.20 -8.95
N GLU A 674 51.51 -2.01 -9.39
CA GLU A 674 52.36 -1.00 -10.03
C GLU A 674 52.87 -0.03 -8.96
N ALA A 675 54.12 -0.16 -8.53
CA ALA A 675 54.71 0.72 -7.53
C ALA A 675 55.28 1.97 -8.20
N SER A 676 54.71 3.13 -7.90
CA SER A 676 55.00 4.38 -8.59
C SER A 676 55.88 5.33 -7.79
N ILE A 677 56.92 5.85 -8.43
CA ILE A 677 57.81 6.89 -7.92
C ILE A 677 57.34 8.24 -8.47
N CYS A 678 57.04 9.20 -7.60
CA CYS A 678 56.69 10.56 -8.03
C CYS A 678 57.95 11.30 -8.50
N TYR A 679 57.92 11.82 -9.72
CA TYR A 679 59.02 12.58 -10.29
C TYR A 679 58.97 14.06 -9.83
N THR A 680 60.13 14.64 -9.53
CA THR A 680 60.27 16.05 -9.15
C THR A 680 61.70 16.52 -9.43
N GLY A 681 61.94 17.82 -9.43
CA GLY A 681 63.26 18.37 -9.74
C GLY A 681 63.60 18.27 -11.22
N ASP A 682 64.89 18.08 -11.53
CA ASP A 682 65.42 17.92 -12.88
C ASP A 682 66.76 17.17 -12.78
N ILE A 683 66.81 15.91 -13.23
CA ILE A 683 68.02 15.07 -13.12
C ILE A 683 69.18 15.56 -14.00
N LEU A 684 68.90 16.46 -14.95
CA LEU A 684 69.91 17.08 -15.80
C LEU A 684 70.52 18.35 -15.17
N ASP A 685 69.94 18.86 -14.08
CA ASP A 685 70.44 20.05 -13.38
C ASP A 685 71.32 19.64 -12.19
N PRO A 686 72.66 19.70 -12.32
CA PRO A 686 73.56 19.32 -11.24
C PRO A 686 73.47 20.24 -10.02
N LYS A 687 72.81 21.41 -10.12
CA LYS A 687 72.57 22.30 -8.97
C LYS A 687 71.38 21.84 -8.12
N ARG A 688 70.56 20.89 -8.60
CA ARG A 688 69.41 20.29 -7.89
C ARG A 688 69.76 18.88 -7.44
N ASP A 689 70.72 18.79 -6.53
CA ASP A 689 71.36 17.55 -6.08
C ASP A 689 70.52 16.67 -5.12
N LYS A 690 69.34 17.13 -4.70
CA LYS A 690 68.46 16.36 -3.80
C LYS A 690 67.77 15.17 -4.47
N TYR A 691 67.51 15.24 -5.77
CA TYR A 691 66.81 14.20 -6.54
C TYR A 691 67.59 13.80 -7.80
N PRO A 692 68.83 13.27 -7.66
CA PRO A 692 69.63 12.83 -8.80
C PRO A 692 69.07 11.52 -9.39
N LEU A 693 69.56 11.09 -10.55
CA LEU A 693 69.19 9.80 -11.15
C LEU A 693 69.37 8.63 -10.17
N GLU A 694 70.44 8.66 -9.37
CA GLU A 694 70.72 7.64 -8.34
C GLU A 694 69.58 7.49 -7.31
N TYR A 695 68.91 8.59 -6.93
CA TYR A 695 67.76 8.55 -6.03
C TYR A 695 66.62 7.71 -6.60
N TYR A 696 66.30 7.91 -7.88
CA TYR A 696 65.25 7.16 -8.57
C TYR A 696 65.63 5.69 -8.77
N VAL A 697 66.88 5.41 -9.15
CA VAL A 697 67.38 4.04 -9.35
C VAL A 697 67.38 3.25 -8.04
N ASN A 698 67.83 3.85 -6.94
CA ASN A 698 67.86 3.18 -5.63
C ASN A 698 66.44 2.87 -5.14
N MET A 699 65.51 3.80 -5.33
CA MET A 699 64.11 3.58 -4.97
C MET A 699 63.43 2.53 -5.84
N ALA A 700 63.73 2.51 -7.15
CA ALA A 700 63.21 1.49 -8.06
C ALA A 700 63.62 0.08 -7.61
N LYS A 701 64.91 -0.11 -7.24
CA LYS A 701 65.42 -1.37 -6.67
C LYS A 701 64.74 -1.73 -5.35
N GLU A 702 64.47 -0.74 -4.50
CA GLU A 702 63.75 -0.97 -3.24
C GLU A 702 62.32 -1.47 -3.50
N LEU A 703 61.59 -0.83 -4.40
CA LEU A 703 60.21 -1.20 -4.75
C LEU A 703 60.12 -2.56 -5.46
N GLU A 704 61.10 -2.89 -6.31
CA GLU A 704 61.24 -4.22 -6.91
C GLU A 704 61.41 -5.30 -5.83
N ASN A 705 62.31 -5.08 -4.86
CA ASN A 705 62.50 -5.98 -3.72
C ASN A 705 61.26 -6.11 -2.84
N MET A 706 60.37 -5.12 -2.84
CA MET A 706 59.07 -5.16 -2.15
C MET A 706 57.99 -5.93 -2.94
N GLY A 707 58.31 -6.48 -4.10
CA GLY A 707 57.39 -7.30 -4.90
C GLY A 707 56.53 -6.52 -5.88
N ALA A 708 56.96 -5.32 -6.31
CA ALA A 708 56.31 -4.62 -7.41
C ALA A 708 56.36 -5.46 -8.70
N HIS A 709 55.23 -5.60 -9.38
CA HIS A 709 55.18 -6.29 -10.69
C HIS A 709 55.57 -5.33 -11.82
N ILE A 710 55.26 -4.05 -11.66
CA ILE A 710 55.55 -2.97 -12.60
C ILE A 710 56.06 -1.77 -11.79
N LEU A 711 57.06 -1.08 -12.30
CA LEU A 711 57.51 0.21 -11.77
C LEU A 711 56.88 1.34 -12.59
N GLY A 712 56.28 2.30 -11.90
CA GLY A 712 55.69 3.50 -12.51
C GLY A 712 56.53 4.74 -12.22
N ILE A 713 56.66 5.64 -13.20
CA ILE A 713 57.17 7.00 -12.96
C ILE A 713 55.97 7.95 -13.06
N LYS A 714 55.56 8.49 -11.91
CA LYS A 714 54.43 9.42 -11.81
C LYS A 714 54.94 10.86 -11.87
N ASP A 715 55.02 11.40 -13.07
CA ASP A 715 55.27 12.83 -13.28
C ASP A 715 53.96 13.63 -13.19
N MET A 716 53.50 13.85 -11.96
CA MET A 716 52.20 14.51 -11.71
C MET A 716 52.14 15.98 -12.12
N ALA A 717 53.29 16.61 -12.39
CA ALA A 717 53.40 18.03 -12.71
C ALA A 717 53.94 18.31 -14.13
N GLY A 718 54.26 17.26 -14.91
CA GLY A 718 54.78 17.40 -16.27
C GLY A 718 56.18 18.02 -16.31
N LEU A 719 57.05 17.65 -15.38
CA LEU A 719 58.41 18.18 -15.24
C LEU A 719 59.46 17.40 -16.03
N LEU A 720 59.19 16.14 -16.40
CA LEU A 720 60.15 15.25 -17.04
C LEU A 720 60.38 15.66 -18.51
N LYS A 721 61.53 16.28 -18.77
CA LYS A 721 61.93 16.71 -20.11
C LYS A 721 62.33 15.52 -20.98
N PRO A 722 62.28 15.64 -22.33
CA PRO A 722 62.62 14.53 -23.23
C PRO A 722 64.00 13.89 -22.99
N PHE A 723 65.06 14.70 -22.85
CA PHE A 723 66.41 14.19 -22.57
C PHE A 723 66.58 13.64 -21.16
N ALA A 724 65.75 14.08 -20.21
CA ALA A 724 65.72 13.52 -18.87
C ALA A 724 65.01 12.16 -18.88
N ALA A 725 64.01 11.97 -19.74
CA ALA A 725 63.31 10.69 -19.90
C ALA A 725 64.16 9.61 -20.58
N GLU A 726 65.13 10.02 -21.41
CA GLU A 726 66.09 9.09 -22.05
C GLU A 726 67.13 8.54 -21.06
N LYS A 727 67.41 9.28 -19.98
CA LYS A 727 68.39 8.92 -18.94
C LYS A 727 67.77 8.02 -17.89
#